data_AF-A0A2U3KDR4-F1
#
_entry.id   AF-A0A2U3KDR4-F1
#
_cell.length_a   1.000
_cell.length_b   1.000
_cell.length_c   1.000
_cell.angle_alpha   90.00
_cell.angle_beta   90.00
_cell.angle_gamma   90.00
#
_symmetry.space_group_name_H-M   'P 1'
#
loop_
_entity.id
_entity.type
_entity.pdbx_description
1 polymer ?
#
loop_
_entity_poly.entity_id
_entity_poly.type
_entity_poly.pdbx_seq_one_letter_code
_entity_poly.pdbx_strand_id
1 'polypeptide(L)'
;MGNTCCSIHIAWRGTVDDAARAISRSYGKLGYERMKKAPAEGGKHVVLLARAGQPYISVYDSDNAKLDSGELKELALAASKAMKTAAVFTSLYDSDTYEFVVFANGRQVDLLMSDAESYDGPMKRLTDKSRAAKWSSLFRRTLGTDQIQQRVTHQTVFADGVIAGLGELIGLRGQPQMNYEDFLDGGEEITAQLYFKRKPAAVSEVPAGEIRLANGYDPDDTRMLLVYPASWPVPVGKPANVKWMILNQGAGFDGGTATIRVSGPGGPVLSKGAMRGFKFHNGQIAGDLETRPTDKDHVKDYYAFAVTPIASATSESQLYRAQIRNLGIPPLTPTRTTEILILFVLYDLQSQTAGEWEINVSLQLGADRKYTYDLPPIRIAALEQGWLPVVSGLNPRTTYNRSNFSTDLRTEQNELRELADKQSRILDDRRLIHPAIASSVAILKDAGQATLDVCKPWLEAWLGPLAEQGQGEIRINTEKKLPPGVFKPSKTRKSLSANAFLQDKAWAALFDYEKNYQSVLISFVPRDRELAVAGIGLQYGHEEAYFPDYLSPGSVHAAQMARTLSVMRGRPFSGETYSGTLHAFEWVTNDAECYESLKTSASDMAQGLDWFAAGNAPLQAWNNQCTWVPMFDQAKHIKGTLYEDHSVLNWFRGVEGGGALYRRRMSVQWCSNVLRMLAPHMWLCRNLIDQVDRTGLERVAQVSETNGVFQVALRPGCSLEELELALLPILPVESARISVV
;
A
#
# COMPACT_ATOMS: atom_id res chain seq x y z
N MET A 1 -13.49 20.21 1.34
CA MET A 1 -13.56 19.55 0.02
C MET A 1 -12.43 20.16 -0.80
N GLY A 2 -11.41 19.39 -1.15
CA GLY A 2 -10.33 19.90 -1.98
C GLY A 2 -10.77 20.08 -3.43
N ASN A 3 -10.05 20.92 -4.16
CA ASN A 3 -10.33 21.23 -5.55
C ASN A 3 -9.67 20.18 -6.45
N THR A 4 -10.40 19.68 -7.45
CA THR A 4 -9.90 18.71 -8.42
C THR A 4 -10.26 19.17 -9.82
N CYS A 5 -9.25 19.55 -10.61
CA CYS A 5 -9.44 20.04 -11.96
C CYS A 5 -8.24 19.73 -12.86
N CYS A 6 -8.49 19.69 -14.17
CA CYS A 6 -7.45 19.54 -15.19
C CYS A 6 -7.65 20.56 -16.31
N SER A 7 -6.56 21.06 -16.88
CA SER A 7 -6.60 22.10 -17.90
C SER A 7 -5.41 21.99 -18.85
N ILE A 8 -5.57 22.54 -20.07
CA ILE A 8 -4.45 22.74 -20.99
C ILE A 8 -4.35 24.23 -21.32
N HIS A 9 -3.12 24.73 -21.37
CA HIS A 9 -2.78 26.08 -21.76
C HIS A 9 -1.79 26.05 -22.92
N ILE A 10 -2.14 26.68 -24.04
CA ILE A 10 -1.35 26.62 -25.26
C ILE A 10 -0.83 28.01 -25.58
N ALA A 11 0.49 28.15 -25.68
CA ALA A 11 1.12 29.42 -26.00
C ALA A 11 0.72 29.84 -27.42
N TRP A 12 -0.02 30.95 -27.55
CA TRP A 12 -0.61 31.38 -28.81
C TRP A 12 -0.59 32.90 -28.96
N ARG A 13 -0.33 33.36 -30.19
CA ARG A 13 -0.29 34.79 -30.56
C ARG A 13 -1.14 35.12 -31.78
N GLY A 14 -1.87 34.14 -32.32
CA GLY A 14 -2.79 34.33 -33.43
C GLY A 14 -4.22 34.62 -32.96
N THR A 15 -5.17 34.52 -33.87
CA THR A 15 -6.60 34.71 -33.55
C THR A 15 -7.18 33.50 -32.81
N VAL A 16 -8.28 33.69 -32.07
CA VAL A 16 -9.01 32.58 -31.43
C VAL A 16 -9.59 31.62 -32.46
N ASP A 17 -10.00 32.12 -33.64
CA ASP A 17 -10.50 31.28 -34.73
C ASP A 17 -9.43 30.32 -35.29
N ASP A 18 -8.20 30.80 -35.43
CA ASP A 18 -7.08 29.97 -35.86
C ASP A 18 -6.77 28.86 -34.85
N ALA A 19 -6.81 29.20 -33.56
CA ALA A 19 -6.66 28.24 -32.49
C ALA A 19 -7.82 27.25 -32.47
N ALA A 20 -9.07 27.70 -32.57
CA ALA A 20 -10.25 26.85 -32.65
C ALA A 20 -10.16 25.86 -33.81
N ARG A 21 -9.66 26.29 -34.97
CA ARG A 21 -9.36 25.39 -36.10
C ARG A 21 -8.26 24.39 -35.77
N ALA A 22 -7.18 24.81 -35.12
CA ALA A 22 -6.08 23.92 -34.74
C ALA A 22 -6.49 22.89 -33.68
N ILE A 23 -7.24 23.31 -32.66
CA ILE A 23 -7.80 22.45 -31.61
C ILE A 23 -8.80 21.48 -32.21
N SER A 24 -9.71 21.94 -33.07
CA SER A 24 -10.63 21.06 -33.79
C SER A 24 -9.90 20.00 -34.62
N ARG A 25 -8.82 20.36 -35.33
CA ARG A 25 -7.98 19.37 -36.04
C ARG A 25 -7.25 18.42 -35.10
N SER A 26 -6.86 18.89 -33.91
CA SER A 26 -6.17 18.09 -32.91
C SER A 26 -7.10 17.03 -32.34
N TYR A 27 -8.31 17.42 -31.89
CA TYR A 27 -9.39 16.47 -31.56
C TYR A 27 -9.70 15.52 -32.72
N GLY A 28 -9.65 16.00 -33.96
CA GLY A 28 -9.72 15.17 -35.17
C GLY A 28 -8.75 13.99 -35.19
N LYS A 29 -7.52 14.18 -34.69
CA LYS A 29 -6.49 13.13 -34.57
C LYS A 29 -6.71 12.20 -33.40
N LEU A 30 -7.32 12.70 -32.33
CA LEU A 30 -7.76 11.91 -31.16
C LEU A 30 -9.04 11.09 -31.48
N GLY A 31 -9.44 11.06 -32.75
CA GLY A 31 -10.61 10.31 -33.19
C GLY A 31 -11.92 11.00 -32.85
N TYR A 32 -11.98 12.33 -32.79
CA TYR A 32 -13.23 13.08 -32.65
C TYR A 32 -13.64 13.75 -33.95
N GLU A 33 -14.94 13.97 -34.14
CA GLU A 33 -15.53 14.75 -35.21
C GLU A 33 -16.22 15.98 -34.61
N ARG A 34 -16.02 17.14 -35.24
CA ARG A 34 -16.62 18.41 -34.80
C ARG A 34 -18.10 18.44 -35.19
N MET A 35 -18.95 18.72 -34.22
CA MET A 35 -20.38 18.91 -34.38
C MET A 35 -20.71 20.41 -34.55
N LYS A 36 -21.72 20.72 -35.37
CA LYS A 36 -22.19 22.10 -35.56
C LYS A 36 -23.05 22.62 -34.40
N LYS A 37 -23.65 21.73 -33.62
CA LYS A 37 -24.54 22.04 -32.49
C LYS A 37 -24.21 21.12 -31.31
N ALA A 38 -24.59 21.53 -30.11
CA ALA A 38 -24.49 20.71 -28.90
C ALA A 38 -25.26 19.38 -29.10
N PRO A 39 -24.64 18.23 -28.82
CA PRO A 39 -25.32 16.94 -28.90
C PRO A 39 -26.31 16.77 -27.74
N ALA A 40 -27.43 16.08 -27.99
CA ALA A 40 -28.46 15.83 -26.98
C ALA A 40 -27.97 14.87 -25.88
N GLU A 41 -27.14 13.88 -26.23
CA GLU A 41 -26.50 12.94 -25.31
C GLU A 41 -25.12 12.50 -25.84
N GLY A 42 -24.16 12.23 -24.95
CA GLY A 42 -22.93 11.50 -25.28
C GLY A 42 -21.90 12.24 -26.17
N GLY A 43 -21.75 13.55 -26.04
CA GLY A 43 -20.70 14.28 -26.74
C GLY A 43 -19.97 15.31 -25.88
N LYS A 44 -18.78 15.67 -26.33
CA LYS A 44 -17.79 16.46 -25.60
C LYS A 44 -17.99 17.94 -25.87
N HIS A 45 -18.08 18.75 -24.82
CA HIS A 45 -18.11 20.21 -24.89
C HIS A 45 -16.73 20.77 -24.54
N VAL A 46 -16.19 21.58 -25.43
CA VAL A 46 -14.87 22.18 -25.29
C VAL A 46 -14.99 23.68 -25.38
N VAL A 47 -14.44 24.39 -24.38
CA VAL A 47 -14.43 25.85 -24.36
C VAL A 47 -12.99 26.32 -24.44
N LEU A 48 -12.74 27.25 -25.35
CA LEU A 48 -11.45 27.94 -25.47
C LEU A 48 -11.57 29.31 -24.83
N LEU A 49 -10.64 29.64 -23.95
CA LEU A 49 -10.55 30.94 -23.30
C LEU A 49 -9.26 31.64 -23.71
N ALA A 50 -9.39 32.81 -24.32
CA ALA A 50 -8.28 33.68 -24.67
C ALA A 50 -8.45 35.04 -23.97
N ARG A 51 -7.69 35.27 -22.91
CA ARG A 51 -7.73 36.53 -22.16
C ARG A 51 -6.94 37.62 -22.86
N ALA A 52 -7.50 38.83 -22.90
CA ALA A 52 -6.82 39.99 -23.49
C ALA A 52 -5.43 40.21 -22.84
N GLY A 53 -4.41 40.37 -23.68
CA GLY A 53 -3.03 40.56 -23.21
C GLY A 53 -2.31 39.31 -22.68
N GLN A 54 -2.95 38.14 -22.66
CA GLN A 54 -2.30 36.88 -22.32
C GLN A 54 -1.80 36.13 -23.57
N PRO A 55 -0.57 35.58 -23.55
CA PRO A 55 -0.02 34.84 -24.69
C PRO A 55 -0.47 33.37 -24.70
N TYR A 56 -1.65 33.05 -24.14
CA TYR A 56 -2.14 31.69 -23.95
C TYR A 56 -3.60 31.56 -24.36
N ILE A 57 -3.95 30.37 -24.85
CA ILE A 57 -5.32 29.89 -24.95
C ILE A 57 -5.48 28.70 -24.03
N SER A 58 -6.44 28.82 -23.13
CA SER A 58 -6.84 27.81 -22.17
C SER A 58 -7.96 26.95 -22.75
N VAL A 59 -7.91 25.64 -22.50
CA VAL A 59 -8.88 24.67 -23.01
C VAL A 59 -9.58 23.99 -21.83
N TYR A 60 -10.90 24.18 -21.76
CA TYR A 60 -11.81 23.36 -20.98
C TYR A 60 -12.29 22.18 -21.83
N ASP A 61 -12.38 21.00 -21.24
CA ASP A 61 -13.00 19.81 -21.81
C ASP A 61 -13.95 19.21 -20.76
N SER A 62 -15.24 19.15 -21.08
CA SER A 62 -16.27 18.66 -20.17
C SER A 62 -16.00 17.26 -19.62
N ASP A 63 -15.39 16.39 -20.42
CA ASP A 63 -15.19 14.98 -20.04
C ASP A 63 -13.95 14.82 -19.14
N ASN A 64 -13.03 15.78 -19.20
CA ASN A 64 -11.76 15.76 -18.48
C ASN A 64 -11.62 16.91 -17.46
N ALA A 65 -12.70 17.66 -17.22
CA ALA A 65 -12.69 18.89 -16.43
C ALA A 65 -12.20 18.69 -14.99
N LYS A 66 -12.54 17.55 -14.39
CA LYS A 66 -12.14 17.20 -13.01
C LYS A 66 -10.90 16.32 -13.02
N LEU A 67 -10.93 15.25 -13.80
CA LEU A 67 -9.89 14.24 -13.85
C LEU A 67 -9.60 13.91 -15.33
N ASP A 68 -8.36 14.13 -15.75
CA ASP A 68 -7.91 13.80 -17.10
C ASP A 68 -7.78 12.28 -17.29
N SER A 69 -8.39 11.77 -18.36
CA SER A 69 -8.28 10.37 -18.83
C SER A 69 -6.99 10.09 -19.62
N GLY A 70 -6.13 11.10 -19.79
CA GLY A 70 -4.96 11.11 -20.68
C GLY A 70 -5.23 11.84 -21.99
N GLU A 71 -6.50 12.06 -22.34
CA GLU A 71 -6.91 12.76 -23.56
C GLU A 71 -6.42 14.21 -23.60
N LEU A 72 -6.39 14.92 -22.47
CA LEU A 72 -5.88 16.28 -22.46
C LEU A 72 -4.38 16.33 -22.73
N LYS A 73 -3.61 15.33 -22.27
CA LYS A 73 -2.18 15.20 -22.58
C LYS A 73 -1.97 14.90 -24.06
N GLU A 74 -2.77 14.01 -24.65
CA GLU A 74 -2.75 13.76 -26.10
C GLU A 74 -3.15 14.99 -26.91
N LEU A 75 -4.14 15.75 -26.43
CA LEU A 75 -4.57 17.00 -27.05
C LEU A 75 -3.45 18.04 -26.98
N ALA A 76 -2.80 18.22 -25.84
CA ALA A 76 -1.66 19.12 -25.68
C ALA A 76 -0.51 18.74 -26.62
N LEU A 77 -0.22 17.44 -26.76
CA LEU A 77 0.74 16.93 -27.73
C LEU A 77 0.34 17.25 -29.17
N ALA A 78 -0.90 16.94 -29.56
CA ALA A 78 -1.40 17.16 -30.92
C ALA A 78 -1.47 18.66 -31.27
N ALA A 79 -1.93 19.49 -30.34
CA ALA A 79 -2.06 20.94 -30.49
C ALA A 79 -0.69 21.62 -30.55
N SER A 80 0.25 21.26 -29.68
CA SER A 80 1.63 21.78 -29.74
C SER A 80 2.30 21.47 -31.08
N LYS A 81 2.01 20.31 -31.69
CA LYS A 81 2.45 19.95 -33.04
C LYS A 81 1.76 20.81 -34.11
N ALA A 82 0.44 20.92 -34.04
CA ALA A 82 -0.36 21.62 -35.05
C ALA A 82 -0.05 23.13 -35.09
N MET A 83 0.21 23.71 -33.92
CA MET A 83 0.45 25.15 -33.73
C MET A 83 1.94 25.49 -33.67
N LYS A 84 2.83 24.49 -33.71
CA LYS A 84 4.30 24.63 -33.63
C LYS A 84 4.75 25.50 -32.45
N THR A 85 4.15 25.22 -31.29
CA THR A 85 4.30 26.04 -30.08
C THR A 85 4.36 25.15 -28.84
N ALA A 86 4.52 25.76 -27.67
CA ALA A 86 4.45 25.08 -26.38
C ALA A 86 2.99 24.92 -25.92
N ALA A 87 2.68 23.78 -25.31
CA ALA A 87 1.43 23.53 -24.59
C ALA A 87 1.76 23.00 -23.20
N VAL A 88 0.96 23.35 -22.21
CA VAL A 88 1.14 22.95 -20.82
C VAL A 88 -0.15 22.32 -20.34
N PHE A 89 -0.05 21.11 -19.83
CA PHE A 89 -1.13 20.44 -19.11
C PHE A 89 -0.92 20.65 -17.61
N THR A 90 -1.99 21.01 -16.91
CA THR A 90 -2.05 21.17 -15.46
C THR A 90 -3.13 20.27 -14.90
N SER A 91 -2.84 19.58 -13.80
CA SER A 91 -3.86 18.88 -13.01
C SER A 91 -3.65 19.07 -11.53
N LEU A 92 -4.74 19.12 -10.78
CA LEU A 92 -4.77 19.17 -9.33
C LEU A 92 -5.74 18.11 -8.82
N TYR A 93 -5.33 17.35 -7.81
CA TYR A 93 -6.16 16.33 -7.17
C TYR A 93 -6.29 16.62 -5.68
N ASP A 94 -7.55 16.82 -5.26
CA ASP A 94 -7.98 17.15 -3.89
C ASP A 94 -7.14 18.25 -3.20
N SER A 95 -6.64 19.21 -3.99
CA SER A 95 -5.70 20.26 -3.55
C SER A 95 -4.32 19.80 -3.02
N ASP A 96 -4.04 18.49 -2.98
CA ASP A 96 -2.82 17.94 -2.35
C ASP A 96 -1.73 17.56 -3.35
N THR A 97 -2.11 17.17 -4.56
CA THR A 97 -1.17 16.73 -5.58
C THR A 97 -1.39 17.42 -6.91
N TYR A 98 -0.30 17.66 -7.65
CA TYR A 98 -0.37 18.27 -8.96
C TYR A 98 0.46 17.55 -10.01
N GLU A 99 0.09 17.76 -11.28
CA GLU A 99 0.95 17.55 -12.44
C GLU A 99 1.06 18.82 -13.29
N PHE A 100 2.26 19.03 -13.84
CA PHE A 100 2.60 20.13 -14.73
C PHE A 100 3.44 19.57 -15.87
N VAL A 101 2.81 19.28 -17.02
CA VAL A 101 3.45 18.62 -18.15
C VAL A 101 3.63 19.60 -19.30
N VAL A 102 4.85 19.76 -19.77
CA VAL A 102 5.20 20.65 -20.88
C VAL A 102 5.36 19.86 -22.16
N PHE A 103 4.67 20.29 -23.20
CA PHE A 103 4.77 19.78 -24.57
C PHE A 103 5.28 20.88 -25.49
N ALA A 104 6.06 20.52 -26.51
CA ALA A 104 6.43 21.45 -27.57
C ALA A 104 6.62 20.70 -28.89
N ASN A 105 6.06 21.26 -29.97
CA ASN A 105 6.21 20.72 -31.33
C ASN A 105 5.85 19.23 -31.45
N GLY A 106 4.84 18.76 -30.71
CA GLY A 106 4.40 17.38 -30.76
C GLY A 106 5.28 16.39 -30.01
N ARG A 107 6.02 16.86 -29.01
CA ARG A 107 6.76 16.02 -28.07
C ARG A 107 6.50 16.48 -26.65
N GLN A 108 6.41 15.53 -25.73
CA GLN A 108 6.51 15.84 -24.30
C GLN A 108 7.97 16.20 -23.99
N VAL A 109 8.15 17.35 -23.35
CA VAL A 109 9.46 17.98 -23.09
C VAL A 109 9.89 17.76 -21.66
N ASP A 110 8.96 17.95 -20.73
CA ASP A 110 9.21 17.93 -19.31
C ASP A 110 7.94 17.63 -18.51
N LEU A 111 8.13 17.10 -17.32
CA LEU A 111 7.10 16.77 -16.35
C LEU A 111 7.60 17.22 -14.98
N LEU A 112 6.76 17.95 -14.27
CA LEU A 112 6.93 18.29 -12.87
C LEU A 112 5.63 17.92 -12.14
N MET A 113 5.72 17.28 -10.97
CA MET A 113 4.57 16.81 -10.21
C MET A 113 4.92 16.66 -8.73
N SER A 114 3.90 16.60 -7.86
CA SER A 114 4.08 16.43 -6.39
C SER A 114 4.81 15.15 -5.99
N ASP A 115 4.87 14.14 -6.85
CA ASP A 115 5.50 12.84 -6.56
C ASP A 115 6.44 12.38 -7.68
N ALA A 116 7.23 13.34 -8.18
CA ALA A 116 8.04 13.08 -9.36
C ALA A 116 9.03 11.92 -9.13
N GLU A 117 9.53 11.72 -7.90
CA GLU A 117 10.55 10.70 -7.59
C GLU A 117 10.05 9.25 -7.57
N SER A 118 8.75 9.00 -7.35
CA SER A 118 8.16 7.67 -7.41
C SER A 118 7.51 7.35 -8.76
N TYR A 119 7.41 8.34 -9.65
CA TYR A 119 6.86 8.19 -10.99
C TYR A 119 7.84 7.45 -11.92
N ASP A 120 7.46 6.24 -12.32
CA ASP A 120 8.14 5.37 -13.29
C ASP A 120 7.47 5.38 -14.67
N GLY A 121 6.47 6.25 -14.86
CA GLY A 121 5.73 6.33 -16.10
C GLY A 121 6.56 6.87 -17.27
N PRO A 122 6.04 6.74 -18.51
CA PRO A 122 6.80 6.97 -19.74
C PRO A 122 7.13 8.45 -20.03
N MET A 123 6.72 9.39 -19.18
CA MET A 123 6.91 10.82 -19.43
C MET A 123 8.32 11.29 -19.05
N LYS A 124 8.92 12.09 -19.94
CA LYS A 124 10.26 12.64 -19.78
C LYS A 124 10.31 13.69 -18.68
N ARG A 125 11.31 13.58 -17.81
CA ARG A 125 11.62 14.57 -16.76
C ARG A 125 12.97 15.21 -17.03
N LEU A 126 13.04 16.53 -16.94
CA LEU A 126 14.29 17.27 -17.02
C LEU A 126 14.91 17.47 -15.64
N THR A 127 16.24 17.56 -15.59
CA THR A 127 16.95 18.10 -14.42
C THR A 127 16.69 19.59 -14.29
N ASP A 128 16.82 20.19 -13.11
CA ASP A 128 16.44 21.60 -12.90
C ASP A 128 17.21 22.56 -13.81
N LYS A 129 18.51 22.33 -14.02
CA LYS A 129 19.32 23.12 -14.97
C LYS A 129 18.81 22.99 -16.41
N SER A 130 18.48 21.78 -16.84
CA SER A 130 17.95 21.53 -18.18
C SER A 130 16.55 22.09 -18.35
N ARG A 131 15.72 22.02 -17.30
CA ARG A 131 14.38 22.58 -17.21
C ARG A 131 14.42 24.09 -17.37
N ALA A 132 15.21 24.79 -16.57
CA ALA A 132 15.37 26.24 -16.64
C ALA A 132 15.78 26.67 -18.06
N ALA A 133 16.85 26.09 -18.62
CA ALA A 133 17.31 26.40 -19.97
C ALA A 133 16.24 26.11 -21.04
N LYS A 134 15.56 24.97 -20.94
CA LYS A 134 14.56 24.55 -21.94
C LYS A 134 13.30 25.39 -21.87
N TRP A 135 12.78 25.64 -20.67
CA TRP A 135 11.61 26.49 -20.45
C TRP A 135 11.91 27.93 -20.86
N SER A 136 13.12 28.43 -20.59
CA SER A 136 13.54 29.74 -21.04
C SER A 136 13.48 29.91 -22.55
N SER A 137 13.98 28.91 -23.28
CA SER A 137 13.91 28.87 -24.74
C SER A 137 12.47 28.77 -25.25
N LEU A 138 11.66 27.86 -24.68
CA LEU A 138 10.30 27.58 -25.14
C LEU A 138 9.34 28.75 -24.90
N PHE A 139 9.38 29.34 -23.70
CA PHE A 139 8.46 30.40 -23.30
C PHE A 139 9.03 31.80 -23.53
N ARG A 140 10.27 31.90 -24.04
CA ARG A 140 10.99 33.17 -24.31
C ARG A 140 11.10 34.06 -23.07
N ARG A 141 11.48 33.47 -21.94
CA ARG A 141 11.68 34.16 -20.65
C ARG A 141 12.98 33.71 -20.00
N THR A 142 13.70 34.60 -19.35
CA THR A 142 14.90 34.20 -18.59
C THR A 142 14.46 33.59 -17.26
N LEU A 143 14.72 32.30 -17.06
CA LEU A 143 14.35 31.53 -15.88
C LEU A 143 15.62 30.96 -15.25
N GLY A 144 15.79 31.19 -13.96
CA GLY A 144 16.82 30.55 -13.15
C GLY A 144 16.35 29.22 -12.57
N THR A 145 17.29 28.32 -12.31
CA THR A 145 17.06 27.07 -11.55
C THR A 145 16.38 27.38 -10.21
N ASP A 146 16.90 28.37 -9.49
CA ASP A 146 16.42 28.78 -8.16
C ASP A 146 14.99 29.32 -8.22
N GLN A 147 14.60 29.99 -9.30
CA GLN A 147 13.24 30.52 -9.46
C GLN A 147 12.22 29.39 -9.62
N ILE A 148 12.57 28.34 -10.37
CA ILE A 148 11.70 27.17 -10.52
C ILE A 148 11.64 26.42 -9.19
N GLN A 149 12.80 26.14 -8.59
CA GLN A 149 12.87 25.42 -7.31
C GLN A 149 12.09 26.15 -6.21
N GLN A 150 12.25 27.46 -6.08
CA GLN A 150 11.54 28.27 -5.09
C GLN A 150 10.01 28.15 -5.24
N ARG A 151 9.47 28.02 -6.46
CA ARG A 151 8.02 27.84 -6.66
C ARG A 151 7.55 26.42 -6.34
N VAL A 152 8.42 25.43 -6.49
CA VAL A 152 8.13 24.02 -6.17
C VAL A 152 8.28 23.72 -4.68
N THR A 153 9.22 24.39 -4.01
CA THR A 153 9.55 24.15 -2.59
C THR A 153 8.95 25.18 -1.64
N HIS A 154 8.27 26.22 -2.14
CA HIS A 154 7.60 27.18 -1.28
C HIS A 154 6.59 26.46 -0.39
N GLN A 155 6.59 26.78 0.92
CA GLN A 155 5.65 26.25 1.89
C GLN A 155 4.24 26.76 1.61
N THR A 156 3.53 26.13 0.68
CA THR A 156 2.08 26.21 0.59
C THR A 156 1.50 24.91 1.11
N VAL A 157 0.45 24.99 1.92
CA VAL A 157 -0.25 23.80 2.43
C VAL A 157 -0.91 23.00 1.29
N PHE A 158 -1.09 23.64 0.12
CA PHE A 158 -1.82 23.11 -1.02
C PHE A 158 -1.02 23.21 -2.32
N ALA A 159 -1.25 22.25 -3.22
CA ALA A 159 -0.59 22.11 -4.52
C ALA A 159 -1.05 23.14 -5.57
N ASP A 160 -2.16 23.84 -5.31
CA ASP A 160 -2.69 24.90 -6.14
C ASP A 160 -1.73 26.10 -6.26
N GLY A 161 -1.10 26.49 -5.15
CA GLY A 161 -0.09 27.55 -5.09
C GLY A 161 1.16 27.23 -5.91
N VAL A 162 1.56 25.96 -5.96
CA VAL A 162 2.70 25.49 -6.78
C VAL A 162 2.35 25.60 -8.27
N ILE A 163 1.19 25.10 -8.69
CA ILE A 163 0.73 25.24 -10.08
C ILE A 163 0.65 26.71 -10.49
N ALA A 164 0.06 27.57 -9.66
CA ALA A 164 -0.05 29.00 -9.92
C ALA A 164 1.33 29.65 -10.09
N GLY A 165 2.26 29.36 -9.18
CA GLY A 165 3.64 29.86 -9.24
C GLY A 165 4.39 29.40 -10.50
N LEU A 166 4.21 28.15 -10.92
CA LEU A 166 4.80 27.62 -12.16
C LEU A 166 4.17 28.26 -13.41
N GLY A 167 2.86 28.47 -13.40
CA GLY A 167 2.14 29.21 -14.45
C GLY A 167 2.69 30.64 -14.62
N GLU A 168 2.91 31.35 -13.52
CA GLU A 168 3.49 32.70 -13.53
C GLU A 168 4.87 32.73 -14.18
N LEU A 169 5.72 31.72 -13.96
CA LEU A 169 7.07 31.65 -14.54
C LEU A 169 7.02 31.55 -16.07
N ILE A 170 6.05 30.83 -16.62
CA ILE A 170 5.88 30.70 -18.07
C ILE A 170 5.02 31.82 -18.69
N GLY A 171 4.51 32.74 -17.87
CA GLY A 171 3.72 33.89 -18.32
C GLY A 171 2.23 33.62 -18.45
N LEU A 172 1.75 32.49 -17.91
CA LEU A 172 0.34 32.20 -17.74
C LEU A 172 -0.15 32.96 -16.50
N ARG A 173 -0.97 34.00 -16.71
CA ARG A 173 -1.44 34.89 -15.64
C ARG A 173 -2.82 34.46 -15.15
N GLY A 174 -3.03 34.52 -13.83
CA GLY A 174 -4.28 34.07 -13.18
C GLY A 174 -4.16 32.64 -12.65
N GLN A 175 -5.29 32.01 -12.34
CA GLN A 175 -5.31 30.64 -11.85
C GLN A 175 -5.21 29.65 -13.03
N PRO A 176 -4.15 28.82 -13.11
CA PRO A 176 -4.06 27.75 -14.12
C PRO A 176 -5.04 26.60 -13.85
N GLN A 177 -5.61 26.58 -12.65
CA GLN A 177 -6.61 25.66 -12.14
C GLN A 177 -8.00 26.13 -12.60
N MET A 178 -8.41 25.84 -13.83
CA MET A 178 -9.68 26.36 -14.33
C MET A 178 -10.80 25.32 -14.19
N ASN A 179 -11.88 25.70 -13.53
CA ASN A 179 -13.16 25.03 -13.50
C ASN A 179 -14.10 25.60 -14.56
N TYR A 180 -15.21 24.92 -14.85
CA TYR A 180 -16.18 25.37 -15.85
C TYR A 180 -16.66 26.82 -15.62
N GLU A 181 -16.86 27.20 -14.35
CA GLU A 181 -17.29 28.53 -13.94
C GLU A 181 -16.28 29.63 -14.34
N ASP A 182 -14.98 29.33 -14.34
CA ASP A 182 -13.93 30.27 -14.75
C ASP A 182 -13.98 30.59 -16.26
N PHE A 183 -14.68 29.77 -17.04
CA PHE A 183 -14.93 29.99 -18.48
C PHE A 183 -16.26 30.74 -18.73
N LEU A 184 -17.10 30.94 -17.70
CA LEU A 184 -18.40 31.59 -17.79
C LEU A 184 -18.41 33.04 -17.29
N ASP A 185 -17.41 33.46 -16.50
CA ASP A 185 -17.31 34.82 -15.93
C ASP A 185 -16.98 35.90 -16.99
N GLY A 186 -18.00 36.27 -17.78
CA GLY A 186 -18.51 37.62 -18.06
C GLY A 186 -17.61 38.81 -18.44
N GLY A 187 -16.29 38.69 -18.60
CA GLY A 187 -15.44 39.78 -19.09
C GLY A 187 -15.38 39.89 -20.61
N GLU A 188 -14.74 40.94 -21.15
CA GLU A 188 -14.36 41.11 -22.58
C GLU A 188 -13.35 40.04 -23.08
N GLU A 189 -13.54 38.78 -22.69
CA GLU A 189 -12.68 37.64 -22.99
C GLU A 189 -13.25 36.89 -24.20
N ILE A 190 -12.41 36.63 -25.19
CA ILE A 190 -12.85 35.96 -26.42
C ILE A 190 -12.93 34.47 -26.14
N THR A 191 -14.15 33.93 -26.17
CA THR A 191 -14.40 32.50 -26.02
C THR A 191 -14.81 31.87 -27.36
N ALA A 192 -14.33 30.65 -27.60
CA ALA A 192 -14.83 29.82 -28.69
C ALA A 192 -15.31 28.48 -28.13
N GLN A 193 -16.55 28.11 -28.47
CA GLN A 193 -17.14 26.85 -28.04
C GLN A 193 -17.14 25.84 -29.17
N LEU A 194 -16.71 24.62 -28.86
CA LEU A 194 -16.62 23.51 -29.80
C LEU A 194 -17.35 22.31 -29.21
N TYR A 195 -18.07 21.60 -30.07
CA TYR A 195 -18.77 20.37 -29.71
C TYR A 195 -18.18 19.23 -30.52
N PHE A 196 -17.94 18.09 -29.89
CA PHE A 196 -17.36 16.93 -30.54
C PHE A 196 -18.14 15.66 -30.25
N LYS A 197 -18.07 14.72 -31.19
CA LYS A 197 -18.48 13.34 -31.02
C LYS A 197 -17.30 12.44 -31.40
N ARG A 198 -17.00 11.40 -30.62
CA ARG A 198 -15.94 10.46 -31.00
C ARG A 198 -16.35 9.76 -32.30
N LYS A 199 -15.45 9.77 -33.28
CA LYS A 199 -15.51 8.86 -34.43
C LYS A 199 -15.43 7.43 -33.89
N PRO A 200 -16.17 6.48 -34.47
CA PRO A 200 -15.91 5.08 -34.22
C PRO A 200 -14.48 4.77 -34.70
N ALA A 201 -13.52 4.63 -33.77
CA ALA A 201 -12.14 4.28 -34.09
C ALA A 201 -11.94 2.76 -34.01
N ALA A 202 -11.00 2.26 -34.80
CA ALA A 202 -10.65 0.85 -34.95
C ALA A 202 -10.36 0.18 -33.59
N VAL A 203 -10.73 -1.11 -33.54
CA VAL A 203 -10.67 -2.02 -32.39
C VAL A 203 -9.29 -1.98 -31.72
N SER A 204 -9.28 -1.91 -30.38
CA SER A 204 -8.11 -2.01 -29.51
C SER A 204 -7.22 -3.22 -29.87
N GLU A 205 -5.89 -3.08 -29.79
CA GLU A 205 -4.92 -4.19 -29.93
C GLU A 205 -4.92 -5.13 -28.71
N VAL A 206 -5.65 -4.81 -27.64
CA VAL A 206 -5.96 -5.77 -26.58
C VAL A 206 -6.98 -6.76 -27.15
N PRO A 207 -6.68 -8.08 -27.22
CA PRO A 207 -7.65 -9.07 -27.65
C PRO A 207 -8.93 -8.90 -26.83
N ALA A 208 -10.09 -8.89 -27.49
CA ALA A 208 -11.36 -8.85 -26.78
C ALA A 208 -11.40 -10.00 -25.76
N GLY A 209 -11.46 -9.67 -24.47
CA GLY A 209 -11.41 -10.68 -23.40
C GLY A 209 -10.08 -10.83 -22.67
N GLU A 210 -9.20 -9.84 -22.61
CA GLU A 210 -8.05 -9.91 -21.68
C GLU A 210 -8.41 -9.33 -20.30
N ILE A 211 -8.44 -10.20 -19.28
CA ILE A 211 -8.47 -9.83 -17.87
C ILE A 211 -7.08 -10.13 -17.30
N ARG A 212 -6.46 -9.15 -16.65
CA ARG A 212 -5.19 -9.31 -15.94
C ARG A 212 -5.44 -9.30 -14.45
N LEU A 213 -4.83 -10.22 -13.72
CA LEU A 213 -4.90 -10.20 -12.27
C LEU A 213 -3.89 -9.17 -11.76
N ALA A 214 -4.32 -8.27 -10.88
CA ALA A 214 -3.45 -7.33 -10.20
C ALA A 214 -3.67 -7.45 -8.71
N ASN A 215 -2.58 -7.39 -7.94
CA ASN A 215 -2.58 -7.54 -6.48
C ASN A 215 -3.68 -6.70 -5.82
N GLY A 216 -4.46 -7.36 -4.95
CA GLY A 216 -5.54 -6.75 -4.19
C GLY A 216 -5.14 -6.35 -2.77
N TYR A 217 -5.85 -5.36 -2.23
CA TYR A 217 -5.75 -4.85 -0.86
C TYR A 217 -7.02 -5.23 -0.07
N ASP A 218 -6.88 -5.51 1.23
CA ASP A 218 -7.99 -5.75 2.15
C ASP A 218 -8.76 -4.42 2.44
N PRO A 219 -10.06 -4.45 2.81
CA PRO A 219 -10.84 -3.28 3.26
C PRO A 219 -10.21 -2.38 4.33
N ASP A 220 -9.22 -2.85 5.10
CA ASP A 220 -8.50 -2.01 6.08
C ASP A 220 -7.26 -1.31 5.50
N ASP A 221 -7.08 -1.32 4.16
CA ASP A 221 -5.90 -0.77 3.47
C ASP A 221 -4.58 -1.43 3.95
N THR A 222 -4.70 -2.60 4.59
CA THR A 222 -3.59 -3.46 4.98
C THR A 222 -3.26 -4.40 3.82
N ARG A 223 -2.00 -4.42 3.39
CA ARG A 223 -1.50 -5.42 2.42
C ARG A 223 -1.29 -6.77 3.11
N MET A 224 -2.36 -7.39 3.60
CA MET A 224 -2.27 -8.83 3.77
C MET A 224 -2.25 -9.45 2.37
N LEU A 225 -1.06 -9.80 1.90
CA LEU A 225 -0.91 -10.54 0.65
C LEU A 225 -1.70 -11.84 0.82
N LEU A 226 -2.64 -12.11 -0.10
CA LEU A 226 -3.13 -13.47 -0.28
C LEU A 226 -1.93 -14.30 -0.71
N VAL A 227 -1.37 -15.07 0.21
CA VAL A 227 -0.17 -15.86 -0.04
C VAL A 227 -0.60 -17.24 -0.50
N TYR A 228 -0.66 -17.46 -1.81
CA TYR A 228 -0.85 -18.80 -2.36
C TYR A 228 0.52 -19.52 -2.44
N PRO A 229 0.67 -20.73 -1.88
CA PRO A 229 -0.36 -21.73 -1.60
C PRO A 229 -0.70 -21.91 -0.11
N ALA A 230 -0.50 -20.91 0.75
CA ALA A 230 -0.85 -21.07 2.17
C ALA A 230 -2.36 -20.96 2.44
N SER A 231 -2.79 -21.67 3.47
CA SER A 231 -4.18 -21.67 3.93
C SER A 231 -4.50 -20.40 4.73
N TRP A 232 -5.51 -19.66 4.28
CA TRP A 232 -6.02 -18.48 4.97
C TRP A 232 -6.91 -18.87 6.16
N PRO A 233 -6.62 -18.40 7.37
CA PRO A 233 -7.35 -18.84 8.55
C PRO A 233 -8.79 -18.29 8.58
N VAL A 234 -9.74 -19.11 9.02
CA VAL A 234 -11.13 -18.72 9.31
C VAL A 234 -11.56 -19.35 10.65
N PRO A 235 -12.33 -18.67 11.51
CA PRO A 235 -12.78 -19.28 12.76
C PRO A 235 -13.89 -20.30 12.51
N VAL A 236 -13.83 -21.44 13.18
CA VAL A 236 -14.95 -22.40 13.21
C VAL A 236 -16.21 -21.72 13.73
N GLY A 237 -17.33 -21.94 13.04
CA GLY A 237 -18.65 -21.42 13.39
C GLY A 237 -18.88 -19.94 13.06
N LYS A 238 -17.89 -19.20 12.55
CA LYS A 238 -18.03 -17.79 12.18
C LYS A 238 -18.06 -17.60 10.65
N PRO A 239 -18.87 -16.66 10.13
CA PRO A 239 -18.83 -16.31 8.72
C PRO A 239 -17.51 -15.58 8.41
N ALA A 240 -16.90 -15.92 7.29
CA ALA A 240 -15.73 -15.25 6.73
C ALA A 240 -15.99 -14.84 5.27
N ASN A 241 -15.15 -13.92 4.78
CA ASN A 241 -15.23 -13.42 3.41
C ASN A 241 -13.94 -13.75 2.67
N VAL A 242 -14.05 -14.18 1.42
CA VAL A 242 -12.91 -14.43 0.54
C VAL A 242 -13.02 -13.52 -0.68
N LYS A 243 -11.92 -12.85 -1.07
CA LYS A 243 -11.95 -11.77 -2.07
C LYS A 243 -10.89 -11.97 -3.14
N TRP A 244 -11.24 -11.57 -4.36
CA TRP A 244 -10.35 -11.46 -5.51
C TRP A 244 -10.47 -10.06 -6.10
N MET A 245 -9.34 -9.48 -6.45
CA MET A 245 -9.24 -8.22 -7.19
C MET A 245 -8.72 -8.51 -8.59
N ILE A 246 -9.47 -8.05 -9.59
CA ILE A 246 -9.34 -8.45 -10.98
C ILE A 246 -9.24 -7.18 -11.82
N LEU A 247 -8.14 -6.98 -12.55
CA LEU A 247 -7.99 -5.82 -13.43
C LEU A 247 -8.49 -6.19 -14.84
N ASN A 248 -9.57 -5.54 -15.28
CA ASN A 248 -10.13 -5.73 -16.60
C ASN A 248 -9.67 -4.62 -17.55
N GLN A 249 -9.09 -5.03 -18.68
CA GLN A 249 -8.67 -4.15 -19.77
C GLN A 249 -9.65 -4.17 -20.95
N GLY A 250 -10.96 -4.28 -20.69
CA GLY A 250 -11.97 -3.79 -21.63
C GLY A 250 -12.83 -4.77 -22.39
N ALA A 251 -13.00 -5.99 -21.90
CA ALA A 251 -13.77 -7.03 -22.59
C ALA A 251 -15.25 -6.69 -22.85
N GLY A 252 -15.84 -5.76 -22.09
CA GLY A 252 -17.23 -5.33 -22.22
C GLY A 252 -18.22 -6.47 -22.07
N PHE A 253 -18.80 -6.62 -20.90
CA PHE A 253 -19.74 -7.71 -20.64
C PHE A 253 -20.77 -7.33 -19.60
N ASP A 254 -21.96 -7.91 -19.75
CA ASP A 254 -23.03 -7.84 -18.77
C ASP A 254 -23.23 -9.21 -18.14
N GLY A 255 -23.15 -9.23 -16.82
CA GLY A 255 -23.32 -10.40 -15.99
C GLY A 255 -22.31 -11.52 -16.26
N GLY A 256 -22.68 -12.71 -15.82
CA GLY A 256 -21.89 -13.92 -15.96
C GLY A 256 -22.31 -15.02 -15.00
N THR A 257 -21.52 -16.07 -14.95
CA THR A 257 -21.65 -17.15 -13.98
C THR A 257 -20.32 -17.43 -13.32
N ALA A 258 -20.34 -17.78 -12.04
CA ALA A 258 -19.16 -18.34 -11.38
C ALA A 258 -19.42 -19.81 -11.08
N THR A 259 -18.43 -20.65 -11.37
CA THR A 259 -18.35 -22.02 -10.89
C THR A 259 -17.32 -22.05 -9.79
N ILE A 260 -17.73 -22.45 -8.59
CA ILE A 260 -16.87 -22.43 -7.40
C ILE A 260 -16.73 -23.87 -6.94
N ARG A 261 -15.50 -24.39 -6.92
CA ARG A 261 -15.19 -25.70 -6.36
C ARG A 261 -14.50 -25.50 -5.03
N VAL A 262 -15.04 -26.13 -4.01
CA VAL A 262 -14.46 -26.21 -2.66
C VAL A 262 -13.99 -27.65 -2.47
N SER A 263 -12.68 -27.87 -2.50
CA SER A 263 -12.06 -29.18 -2.33
C SER A 263 -11.61 -29.35 -0.88
N GLY A 264 -12.00 -30.45 -0.22
CA GLY A 264 -11.64 -30.78 1.16
C GLY A 264 -12.80 -31.46 1.92
N PRO A 265 -12.53 -32.07 3.07
CA PRO A 265 -13.52 -32.84 3.83
C PRO A 265 -14.58 -31.94 4.45
N GLY A 266 -15.87 -32.26 4.30
CA GLY A 266 -16.94 -31.53 5.00
C GLY A 266 -16.98 -30.02 4.71
N GLY A 267 -16.80 -29.65 3.43
CA GLY A 267 -16.65 -28.29 2.91
C GLY A 267 -17.45 -27.17 3.60
N PRO A 268 -16.86 -25.96 3.78
CA PRO A 268 -17.58 -24.80 4.29
C PRO A 268 -18.76 -24.46 3.39
N VAL A 269 -19.85 -24.02 4.01
CA VAL A 269 -21.06 -23.62 3.30
C VAL A 269 -20.85 -22.22 2.74
N LEU A 270 -21.09 -22.08 1.43
CA LEU A 270 -21.16 -20.81 0.73
C LEU A 270 -22.62 -20.48 0.41
N SER A 271 -23.07 -19.29 0.80
CA SER A 271 -24.47 -18.89 0.55
C SER A 271 -24.60 -17.67 -0.36
N LYS A 272 -23.63 -16.76 -0.35
CA LYS A 272 -23.69 -15.47 -1.05
C LYS A 272 -22.34 -15.03 -1.57
N GLY A 273 -22.36 -14.14 -2.55
CA GLY A 273 -21.19 -13.37 -2.96
C GLY A 273 -21.61 -12.03 -3.54
N ALA A 274 -20.65 -11.19 -3.91
CA ALA A 274 -20.87 -10.01 -4.72
C ALA A 274 -19.75 -9.80 -5.72
N MET A 275 -20.07 -9.12 -6.82
CA MET A 275 -19.08 -8.70 -7.81
C MET A 275 -19.36 -7.27 -8.24
N ARG A 276 -18.35 -6.40 -8.13
CA ARG A 276 -18.48 -4.95 -8.39
C ARG A 276 -17.31 -4.43 -9.20
N GLY A 277 -17.59 -3.54 -10.15
CA GLY A 277 -16.56 -2.85 -10.94
C GLY A 277 -16.33 -1.40 -10.49
N PHE A 278 -15.08 -0.95 -10.63
CA PHE A 278 -14.58 0.37 -10.27
C PHE A 278 -13.75 0.94 -11.41
N LYS A 279 -13.82 2.25 -11.62
CA LYS A 279 -12.88 2.96 -12.51
C LYS A 279 -11.50 2.92 -11.84
N PHE A 280 -10.49 2.45 -12.57
CA PHE A 280 -9.13 2.28 -12.06
C PHE A 280 -8.12 3.00 -12.95
N HIS A 281 -7.31 3.87 -12.37
CA HIS A 281 -6.30 4.64 -13.11
C HIS A 281 -5.04 4.80 -12.27
N ASN A 282 -3.87 4.50 -12.86
CA ASN A 282 -2.55 4.64 -12.23
C ASN A 282 -2.47 4.04 -10.82
N GLY A 283 -3.07 2.87 -10.60
CA GLY A 283 -3.02 2.19 -9.30
C GLY A 283 -4.06 2.64 -8.28
N GLN A 284 -5.01 3.52 -8.65
CA GLN A 284 -6.01 4.07 -7.74
C GLN A 284 -7.44 3.86 -8.24
N ILE A 285 -8.37 3.67 -7.29
CA ILE A 285 -9.81 3.65 -7.55
C ILE A 285 -10.30 5.09 -7.73
N ALA A 286 -10.66 5.44 -8.96
CA ALA A 286 -11.13 6.78 -9.34
C ALA A 286 -12.64 6.99 -9.11
N GLY A 287 -13.36 5.92 -8.77
CA GLY A 287 -14.79 5.97 -8.46
C GLY A 287 -15.53 4.72 -8.92
N ASP A 288 -16.82 4.67 -8.61
CA ASP A 288 -17.71 3.61 -9.08
C ASP A 288 -17.91 3.68 -10.61
N LEU A 289 -18.26 2.54 -11.20
CA LEU A 289 -18.87 2.54 -12.53
C LEU A 289 -20.25 3.23 -12.49
N GLU A 290 -20.59 3.93 -13.57
CA GLU A 290 -21.77 4.80 -13.70
C GLU A 290 -23.13 4.09 -13.60
N THR A 291 -23.15 2.77 -13.44
CA THR A 291 -24.33 1.90 -13.45
C THR A 291 -25.05 1.79 -12.10
N ARG A 292 -24.75 2.68 -11.14
CA ARG A 292 -25.27 2.60 -9.76
C ARG A 292 -26.75 3.01 -9.68
N PRO A 293 -27.59 2.30 -8.90
CA PRO A 293 -28.85 2.86 -8.40
C PRO A 293 -28.60 4.10 -7.54
N THR A 294 -29.44 5.13 -7.66
CA THR A 294 -29.33 6.38 -6.89
C THR A 294 -29.54 6.20 -5.38
N ASP A 295 -30.09 5.07 -4.95
CA ASP A 295 -30.31 4.73 -3.56
C ASP A 295 -29.00 4.29 -2.87
N LYS A 296 -28.62 4.98 -1.79
CA LYS A 296 -27.38 4.71 -1.06
C LYS A 296 -27.49 3.54 -0.10
N ASP A 297 -28.70 3.16 0.31
CA ASP A 297 -28.90 2.20 1.40
C ASP A 297 -28.85 0.73 0.93
N HIS A 298 -28.96 0.47 -0.38
CA HIS A 298 -29.03 -0.87 -0.97
C HIS A 298 -27.88 -1.27 -1.91
N VAL A 299 -26.78 -0.51 -1.94
CA VAL A 299 -25.67 -0.76 -2.88
C VAL A 299 -25.01 -2.13 -2.67
N LYS A 300 -24.93 -2.61 -1.43
CA LYS A 300 -24.35 -3.93 -1.14
C LYS A 300 -25.23 -5.07 -1.69
N ASP A 301 -26.54 -4.92 -1.61
CA ASP A 301 -27.51 -5.91 -2.10
C ASP A 301 -27.57 -5.92 -3.62
N TYR A 302 -27.36 -4.77 -4.27
CA TYR A 302 -27.41 -4.64 -5.72
C TYR A 302 -26.37 -5.52 -6.43
N TYR A 303 -25.15 -5.57 -5.91
CA TYR A 303 -24.06 -6.38 -6.51
C TYR A 303 -24.02 -7.82 -5.99
N ALA A 304 -24.91 -8.19 -5.06
CA ALA A 304 -24.93 -9.50 -4.44
C ALA A 304 -25.55 -10.56 -5.37
N PHE A 305 -25.07 -11.79 -5.25
CA PHE A 305 -25.61 -12.97 -5.90
C PHE A 305 -25.71 -14.13 -4.92
N ALA A 306 -26.70 -15.00 -5.14
CA ALA A 306 -26.82 -16.25 -4.40
C ALA A 306 -25.82 -17.28 -4.94
N VAL A 307 -25.21 -18.04 -4.03
CA VAL A 307 -24.36 -19.18 -4.35
C VAL A 307 -25.16 -20.44 -4.07
N THR A 308 -25.37 -21.28 -5.08
CA THR A 308 -26.21 -22.48 -4.97
C THR A 308 -25.36 -23.74 -5.16
N PRO A 309 -25.45 -24.74 -4.27
CA PRO A 309 -24.75 -26.00 -4.45
C PRO A 309 -25.27 -26.73 -5.69
N ILE A 310 -24.35 -27.34 -6.43
CA ILE A 310 -24.61 -28.27 -7.52
C ILE A 310 -24.35 -29.68 -6.96
N ALA A 311 -25.14 -30.67 -7.37
CA ALA A 311 -24.89 -32.06 -7.01
C ALA A 311 -23.44 -32.43 -7.37
N SER A 312 -22.62 -32.65 -6.33
CA SER A 312 -21.22 -33.05 -6.46
C SER A 312 -21.12 -34.58 -6.50
N ALA A 313 -20.14 -35.09 -7.25
CA ALA A 313 -19.93 -36.52 -7.46
C ALA A 313 -19.16 -37.20 -6.31
N THR A 314 -18.64 -36.47 -5.31
CA THR A 314 -17.73 -37.03 -4.29
C THR A 314 -17.83 -36.35 -2.92
N SER A 315 -17.51 -37.08 -1.84
CA SER A 315 -17.43 -36.57 -0.46
C SER A 315 -16.29 -35.58 -0.20
N GLU A 316 -15.33 -35.46 -1.13
CA GLU A 316 -14.12 -34.65 -0.98
C GLU A 316 -14.17 -33.31 -1.73
N SER A 317 -15.27 -33.03 -2.44
CA SER A 317 -15.42 -31.75 -3.11
C SER A 317 -16.88 -31.32 -3.17
N GLN A 318 -17.12 -30.03 -3.01
CA GLN A 318 -18.43 -29.41 -3.21
C GLN A 318 -18.34 -28.43 -4.36
N LEU A 319 -19.33 -28.48 -5.24
CA LEU A 319 -19.41 -27.59 -6.40
C LEU A 319 -20.58 -26.64 -6.19
N TYR A 320 -20.35 -25.36 -6.45
CA TYR A 320 -21.37 -24.33 -6.41
C TYR A 320 -21.42 -23.58 -7.73
N ARG A 321 -22.60 -23.02 -8.02
CA ARG A 321 -22.80 -22.08 -9.11
C ARG A 321 -23.44 -20.80 -8.59
N ALA A 322 -22.97 -19.68 -9.12
CA ALA A 322 -23.57 -18.37 -8.93
C ALA A 322 -23.94 -17.73 -10.27
N GLN A 323 -25.03 -16.98 -10.27
CA GLN A 323 -25.46 -16.15 -11.39
C GLN A 323 -25.20 -14.68 -11.06
N ILE A 324 -24.29 -14.05 -11.80
CA ILE A 324 -23.90 -12.66 -11.62
C ILE A 324 -24.77 -11.86 -12.60
N ARG A 325 -25.82 -11.18 -12.09
CA ARG A 325 -26.79 -10.48 -12.95
C ARG A 325 -26.50 -8.99 -13.11
N ASN A 326 -26.08 -8.35 -12.03
CA ASN A 326 -26.03 -6.88 -11.93
C ASN A 326 -24.62 -6.32 -12.14
N LEU A 327 -23.76 -7.05 -12.85
CA LEU A 327 -22.41 -6.61 -13.19
C LEU A 327 -22.38 -6.13 -14.63
N GLY A 328 -22.50 -4.82 -14.84
CA GLY A 328 -22.28 -4.21 -16.16
C GLY A 328 -20.88 -3.66 -16.25
N ILE A 329 -20.00 -4.34 -17.00
CA ILE A 329 -18.67 -3.82 -17.33
C ILE A 329 -18.71 -3.28 -18.75
N PRO A 330 -18.58 -1.97 -18.95
CA PRO A 330 -18.61 -1.43 -20.28
C PRO A 330 -17.38 -1.88 -21.10
N PRO A 331 -17.53 -2.09 -22.42
CA PRO A 331 -16.37 -2.30 -23.27
C PRO A 331 -15.43 -1.11 -23.19
N LEU A 332 -14.12 -1.36 -23.32
CA LEU A 332 -13.20 -0.29 -23.70
C LEU A 332 -13.58 0.13 -25.12
N THR A 333 -14.40 1.16 -25.19
CA THR A 333 -14.62 1.92 -26.41
C THR A 333 -13.43 2.85 -26.62
N PRO A 334 -13.19 3.36 -27.83
CA PRO A 334 -12.30 4.49 -28.00
C PRO A 334 -12.57 5.59 -26.95
N THR A 335 -13.84 5.95 -26.71
CA THR A 335 -14.30 6.91 -25.68
C THR A 335 -14.05 6.57 -24.22
N ARG A 336 -13.58 5.36 -23.88
CA ARG A 336 -13.34 4.92 -22.50
C ARG A 336 -12.01 4.17 -22.48
N THR A 337 -10.97 4.83 -21.98
CA THR A 337 -9.59 4.30 -21.92
C THR A 337 -9.20 3.79 -20.54
N THR A 338 -10.06 3.98 -19.54
CA THR A 338 -9.78 3.67 -18.13
C THR A 338 -9.86 2.16 -17.87
N GLU A 339 -8.84 1.61 -17.22
CA GLU A 339 -8.89 0.23 -16.72
C GLU A 339 -10.01 0.08 -15.70
N ILE A 340 -10.55 -1.13 -15.57
CA ILE A 340 -11.66 -1.40 -14.66
C ILE A 340 -11.20 -2.42 -13.64
N LEU A 341 -11.14 -2.01 -12.38
CA LEU A 341 -10.91 -2.94 -11.28
C LEU A 341 -12.23 -3.61 -10.94
N ILE A 342 -12.26 -4.92 -10.89
CA ILE A 342 -13.39 -5.73 -10.47
C ILE A 342 -13.05 -6.41 -9.14
N LEU A 343 -13.90 -6.19 -8.14
CA LEU A 343 -13.83 -6.87 -6.86
C LEU A 343 -14.86 -8.01 -6.86
N PHE A 344 -14.40 -9.25 -6.75
CA PHE A 344 -15.23 -10.44 -6.56
C PHE A 344 -15.09 -10.91 -5.11
N VAL A 345 -16.21 -11.15 -4.43
CA VAL A 345 -16.24 -11.53 -3.01
C VAL A 345 -17.19 -12.70 -2.82
N LEU A 346 -16.77 -13.72 -2.09
CA LEU A 346 -17.65 -14.73 -1.49
C LEU A 346 -17.88 -14.35 -0.03
N TYR A 347 -19.14 -14.26 0.37
CA TYR A 347 -19.56 -13.91 1.73
C TYR A 347 -20.05 -15.14 2.50
N ASP A 348 -20.06 -15.00 3.82
CA ASP A 348 -20.66 -15.97 4.74
C ASP A 348 -20.11 -17.38 4.55
N LEU A 349 -18.83 -17.50 4.19
CA LEU A 349 -18.11 -18.77 4.21
C LEU A 349 -18.05 -19.23 5.67
N GLN A 350 -18.76 -20.32 5.99
CA GLN A 350 -18.83 -20.84 7.35
C GLN A 350 -18.49 -22.33 7.35
N SER A 351 -17.49 -22.71 8.15
CA SER A 351 -17.24 -24.10 8.51
C SER A 351 -17.71 -24.37 9.92
N GLN A 352 -18.35 -25.51 10.16
CA GLN A 352 -18.73 -25.96 11.50
C GLN A 352 -17.64 -26.79 12.18
N THR A 353 -16.62 -27.20 11.44
CA THR A 353 -15.52 -28.03 11.94
C THR A 353 -14.17 -27.46 11.51
N ALA A 354 -13.12 -27.76 12.26
CA ALA A 354 -11.77 -27.46 11.80
C ALA A 354 -11.45 -28.26 10.53
N GLY A 355 -10.63 -27.69 9.64
CA GLY A 355 -10.26 -28.34 8.38
C GLY A 355 -9.59 -27.38 7.40
N GLU A 356 -9.10 -27.92 6.29
CA GLU A 356 -8.51 -27.12 5.21
C GLU A 356 -9.27 -27.37 3.90
N TRP A 357 -9.45 -26.32 3.12
CA TRP A 357 -10.10 -26.39 1.82
C TRP A 357 -9.40 -25.51 0.79
N GLU A 358 -9.44 -25.95 -0.45
CA GLU A 358 -9.05 -25.14 -1.60
C GLU A 358 -10.30 -24.65 -2.33
N ILE A 359 -10.39 -23.34 -2.55
CA ILE A 359 -11.44 -22.69 -3.31
C ILE A 359 -10.89 -22.33 -4.68
N ASN A 360 -11.40 -23.02 -5.70
CA ASN A 360 -11.14 -22.73 -7.10
C ASN A 360 -12.36 -22.01 -7.69
N VAL A 361 -12.15 -20.87 -8.35
CA VAL A 361 -13.24 -20.09 -8.96
C VAL A 361 -12.98 -19.94 -10.44
N SER A 362 -13.92 -20.44 -11.25
CA SER A 362 -13.95 -20.23 -12.70
C SER A 362 -15.09 -19.29 -13.05
N LEU A 363 -14.76 -18.13 -13.62
CA LEU A 363 -15.71 -17.11 -14.06
C LEU A 363 -16.00 -17.30 -15.54
N GLN A 364 -17.28 -17.32 -15.91
CA GLN A 364 -17.75 -17.25 -17.29
C GLN A 364 -18.56 -15.96 -17.46
N LEU A 365 -17.95 -14.93 -18.03
CA LEU A 365 -18.49 -13.57 -18.07
C LEU A 365 -19.15 -13.27 -19.41
N GLY A 366 -20.21 -12.45 -19.38
CA GLY A 366 -21.01 -12.06 -20.54
C GLY A 366 -22.20 -12.98 -20.83
N ALA A 367 -23.20 -12.44 -21.55
CA ALA A 367 -24.44 -13.13 -21.89
C ALA A 367 -24.24 -14.37 -22.78
N ASP A 368 -23.20 -14.37 -23.61
CA ASP A 368 -22.78 -15.47 -24.47
C ASP A 368 -21.74 -16.40 -23.81
N ARG A 369 -21.32 -16.10 -22.58
CA ARG A 369 -20.26 -16.81 -21.83
C ARG A 369 -18.94 -16.91 -22.60
N LYS A 370 -18.66 -15.94 -23.46
CA LYS A 370 -17.49 -15.95 -24.34
C LYS A 370 -16.16 -15.88 -23.57
N TYR A 371 -16.17 -15.34 -22.36
CA TYR A 371 -14.96 -15.12 -21.58
C TYR A 371 -14.90 -16.05 -20.38
N THR A 372 -13.92 -16.95 -20.34
CA THR A 372 -13.67 -17.85 -19.21
C THR A 372 -12.36 -17.49 -18.53
N TYR A 373 -12.37 -17.33 -17.21
CA TYR A 373 -11.18 -17.04 -16.41
C TYR A 373 -11.18 -17.87 -15.14
N ASP A 374 -10.09 -18.60 -14.93
CA ASP A 374 -9.83 -19.24 -13.65
C ASP A 374 -9.08 -18.26 -12.76
N LEU A 375 -9.70 -17.89 -11.64
CA LEU A 375 -9.06 -17.07 -10.63
C LEU A 375 -8.00 -17.87 -9.89
N PRO A 376 -6.96 -17.23 -9.35
CA PRO A 376 -5.99 -17.91 -8.52
C PRO A 376 -6.71 -18.65 -7.38
N PRO A 377 -6.40 -19.93 -7.16
CA PRO A 377 -6.97 -20.67 -6.05
C PRO A 377 -6.64 -20.00 -4.73
N ILE A 378 -7.56 -20.12 -3.77
CA ILE A 378 -7.34 -19.67 -2.39
C ILE A 378 -7.49 -20.89 -1.49
N ARG A 379 -6.50 -21.16 -0.65
CA ARG A 379 -6.63 -22.12 0.43
C ARG A 379 -7.16 -21.43 1.66
N ILE A 380 -8.03 -22.11 2.41
CA ILE A 380 -8.60 -21.65 3.67
C ILE A 380 -8.45 -22.75 4.72
N ALA A 381 -8.21 -22.36 5.97
CA ALA A 381 -8.15 -23.27 7.11
C ALA A 381 -9.14 -22.82 8.18
N ALA A 382 -10.18 -23.61 8.44
CA ALA A 382 -11.03 -23.37 9.59
C ALA A 382 -10.34 -23.90 10.84
N LEU A 383 -10.23 -23.05 11.84
CA LEU A 383 -9.53 -23.36 13.08
C LEU A 383 -10.41 -23.06 14.29
N GLU A 384 -10.27 -23.91 15.30
CA GLU A 384 -10.76 -23.58 16.63
C GLU A 384 -9.97 -22.39 17.17
N GLN A 385 -10.60 -21.53 17.97
CA GLN A 385 -9.92 -20.39 18.57
C GLN A 385 -8.87 -20.90 19.58
N GLY A 386 -7.61 -20.95 19.16
CA GLY A 386 -6.45 -21.20 20.00
C GLY A 386 -5.81 -19.91 20.48
N TRP A 387 -5.49 -19.86 21.77
CA TRP A 387 -4.65 -18.88 22.46
C TRP A 387 -5.03 -17.38 22.35
N LEU A 388 -5.24 -16.71 23.48
CA LEU A 388 -5.53 -15.26 23.57
C LEU A 388 -4.43 -14.52 24.33
N PRO A 389 -3.80 -13.48 23.74
CA PRO A 389 -2.81 -12.67 24.45
C PRO A 389 -3.41 -11.96 25.68
N VAL A 390 -2.85 -12.22 26.86
CA VAL A 390 -3.09 -11.53 28.13
C VAL A 390 -2.85 -10.02 27.99
N VAL A 391 -1.85 -9.64 27.18
CA VAL A 391 -1.43 -8.24 26.91
C VAL A 391 -2.48 -7.37 26.25
N SER A 392 -3.47 -7.98 25.60
CA SER A 392 -4.41 -7.21 24.83
C SER A 392 -5.16 -6.18 25.69
N GLY A 393 -5.32 -6.41 27.00
CA GLY A 393 -6.22 -5.63 27.86
C GLY A 393 -7.70 -5.80 27.45
N LEU A 394 -7.96 -6.01 26.16
CA LEU A 394 -9.19 -6.37 25.44
C LEU A 394 -9.61 -7.81 25.73
N ASN A 395 -9.20 -8.36 26.87
CA ASN A 395 -9.88 -9.51 27.41
C ASN A 395 -11.31 -9.03 27.74
N PRO A 396 -12.37 -9.61 27.15
CA PRO A 396 -13.74 -9.22 27.46
C PRO A 396 -14.10 -9.40 28.95
N ARG A 397 -13.25 -10.07 29.73
CA ARG A 397 -13.36 -10.22 31.18
C ARG A 397 -12.61 -9.15 31.98
N THR A 398 -11.73 -8.35 31.37
CA THR A 398 -10.98 -7.29 32.07
C THR A 398 -11.82 -6.02 32.16
N THR A 399 -12.01 -5.51 33.37
CA THR A 399 -12.77 -4.27 33.62
C THR A 399 -11.84 -3.06 33.58
N TYR A 400 -12.14 -2.06 32.74
CA TYR A 400 -11.40 -0.80 32.72
C TYR A 400 -12.08 0.22 33.63
N ASN A 401 -11.29 0.90 34.46
CA ASN A 401 -11.76 2.00 35.30
C ASN A 401 -11.58 3.33 34.56
N ARG A 402 -12.42 4.35 34.82
CA ARG A 402 -12.24 5.72 34.33
C ARG A 402 -10.86 6.30 34.64
N SER A 403 -10.27 5.88 35.77
CA SER A 403 -8.90 6.26 36.10
C SER A 403 -7.85 5.74 35.12
N ASN A 404 -8.18 4.81 34.19
CA ASN A 404 -7.30 4.32 33.14
C ASN A 404 -7.19 5.26 31.93
N PHE A 405 -8.01 6.31 31.83
CA PHE A 405 -8.11 7.21 30.67
C PHE A 405 -7.58 8.62 30.98
N SER A 406 -7.43 9.45 29.95
CA SER A 406 -7.06 10.87 30.10
C SER A 406 -8.01 11.63 31.05
N THR A 407 -7.50 12.66 31.75
CA THR A 407 -8.31 13.51 32.65
C THR A 407 -9.31 14.41 31.91
N ASP A 408 -9.21 14.53 30.59
CA ASP A 408 -10.16 15.28 29.76
C ASP A 408 -11.32 14.38 29.30
N LEU A 409 -12.55 14.77 29.67
CA LEU A 409 -13.79 14.06 29.35
C LEU A 409 -14.02 13.84 27.83
N ARG A 410 -13.59 14.78 26.98
CA ARG A 410 -13.76 14.63 25.52
C ARG A 410 -12.78 13.61 24.96
N THR A 411 -11.56 13.60 25.48
CA THR A 411 -10.54 12.60 25.15
C THR A 411 -10.96 11.22 25.68
N GLU A 412 -11.48 11.12 26.90
CA GLU A 412 -12.01 9.88 27.50
C GLU A 412 -13.11 9.24 26.63
N GLN A 413 -14.07 10.02 26.13
CA GLN A 413 -15.16 9.48 25.28
C GLN A 413 -14.64 8.93 23.94
N ASN A 414 -13.67 9.59 23.32
CA ASN A 414 -13.06 9.12 22.09
C ASN A 414 -12.24 7.84 22.35
N GLU A 415 -11.47 7.81 23.43
CA GLU A 415 -10.68 6.66 23.86
C GLU A 415 -11.57 5.44 24.17
N LEU A 416 -12.70 5.63 24.86
CA LEU A 416 -13.68 4.57 25.13
C LEU A 416 -14.34 4.06 23.85
N ARG A 417 -14.61 4.93 22.87
CA ARG A 417 -15.16 4.53 21.57
C ARG A 417 -14.15 3.71 20.78
N GLU A 418 -12.89 4.15 20.74
CA GLU A 418 -11.79 3.41 20.12
C GLU A 418 -11.53 2.08 20.84
N LEU A 419 -11.66 2.04 22.17
CA LEU A 419 -11.60 0.80 22.95
C LEU A 419 -12.68 -0.18 22.49
N ALA A 420 -13.94 0.26 22.48
CA ALA A 420 -15.07 -0.59 22.08
C ALA A 420 -14.93 -1.07 20.63
N ASP A 421 -14.45 -0.21 19.73
CA ASP A 421 -14.20 -0.53 18.33
C ASP A 421 -13.00 -1.48 18.13
N LYS A 422 -11.97 -1.40 18.98
CA LYS A 422 -10.91 -2.42 19.00
C LYS A 422 -11.37 -3.72 19.63
N GLN A 423 -12.19 -3.69 20.69
CA GLN A 423 -12.77 -4.89 21.30
C GLN A 423 -13.68 -5.63 20.33
N SER A 424 -14.42 -4.94 19.47
CA SER A 424 -15.24 -5.56 18.44
C SER A 424 -14.38 -6.17 17.33
N ARG A 425 -13.34 -5.46 16.87
CA ARG A 425 -12.43 -5.90 15.80
C ARG A 425 -11.47 -7.00 16.22
N ILE A 426 -11.11 -7.09 17.50
CA ILE A 426 -10.06 -8.02 17.91
C ILE A 426 -10.43 -9.48 17.62
N LEU A 427 -11.70 -9.87 17.67
CA LEU A 427 -12.11 -11.23 17.30
C LEU A 427 -11.90 -11.54 15.81
N ASP A 428 -11.95 -10.51 14.96
CA ASP A 428 -11.68 -10.58 13.53
C ASP A 428 -10.18 -10.44 13.21
N ASP A 429 -9.41 -9.70 14.01
CA ASP A 429 -7.94 -9.59 13.89
C ASP A 429 -7.21 -10.80 14.50
N ARG A 430 -7.84 -11.49 15.48
CA ARG A 430 -7.35 -12.70 16.19
C ARG A 430 -7.43 -13.98 15.36
N ARG A 431 -7.61 -13.89 14.04
CA ARG A 431 -7.72 -15.04 13.13
C ARG A 431 -6.39 -15.81 12.97
N LEU A 432 -5.38 -15.62 13.83
CA LEU A 432 -3.97 -15.89 13.50
C LEU A 432 -3.41 -17.25 13.99
N ILE A 433 -4.16 -18.35 13.84
CA ILE A 433 -3.75 -19.67 14.39
C ILE A 433 -3.26 -20.65 13.31
N HIS A 434 -3.46 -20.36 12.01
CA HIS A 434 -2.89 -21.21 10.94
C HIS A 434 -1.54 -20.65 10.50
N PRO A 435 -0.42 -21.35 10.65
CA PRO A 435 0.82 -20.81 10.14
C PRO A 435 0.78 -20.74 8.60
N ALA A 436 0.47 -19.57 8.03
CA ALA A 436 0.51 -19.31 6.59
C ALA A 436 1.91 -18.90 6.12
N ILE A 437 2.70 -18.36 7.03
CA ILE A 437 4.03 -17.81 6.83
C ILE A 437 4.92 -18.26 7.97
N ALA A 438 6.09 -18.81 7.67
CA ALA A 438 7.20 -18.83 8.63
C ALA A 438 8.02 -17.57 8.44
N SER A 439 8.42 -16.94 9.54
CA SER A 439 9.25 -15.73 9.51
C SER A 439 10.27 -15.72 10.62
N SER A 440 11.43 -15.16 10.31
CA SER A 440 12.47 -14.83 11.29
C SER A 440 12.69 -13.33 11.25
N VAL A 441 12.80 -12.69 12.40
CA VAL A 441 13.08 -11.26 12.53
C VAL A 441 14.15 -11.07 13.57
N ALA A 442 15.15 -10.23 13.28
CA ALA A 442 16.16 -9.78 14.23
C ALA A 442 16.24 -8.26 14.24
N ILE A 443 16.19 -7.67 15.43
CA ILE A 443 16.30 -6.23 15.67
C ILE A 443 17.70 -5.95 16.20
N LEU A 444 18.51 -5.28 15.38
CA LEU A 444 19.84 -4.83 15.73
C LEU A 444 19.84 -3.36 16.12
N LYS A 445 20.80 -2.97 16.96
CA LYS A 445 21.18 -1.57 17.11
C LYS A 445 21.83 -1.09 15.80
N ASP A 446 21.42 0.06 15.31
CA ASP A 446 22.04 0.69 14.14
C ASP A 446 23.40 1.27 14.51
N ALA A 447 24.47 0.68 13.97
CA ALA A 447 25.86 1.10 14.09
C ALA A 447 26.44 1.48 12.71
N GLY A 448 25.59 1.82 11.74
CA GLY A 448 25.99 2.19 10.40
C GLY A 448 26.41 1.00 9.54
N GLN A 449 27.51 1.15 8.80
CA GLN A 449 28.01 0.13 7.88
C GLN A 449 28.28 -1.22 8.55
N ALA A 450 28.78 -1.21 9.80
CA ALA A 450 29.05 -2.45 10.53
C ALA A 450 27.79 -3.32 10.72
N THR A 451 26.61 -2.70 10.88
CA THR A 451 25.34 -3.42 10.98
C THR A 451 24.94 -4.02 9.63
N LEU A 452 25.20 -3.33 8.51
CA LEU A 452 24.94 -3.87 7.18
C LEU A 452 25.89 -5.02 6.82
N ASP A 453 27.16 -4.91 7.20
CA ASP A 453 28.18 -5.92 6.95
C ASP A 453 27.85 -7.26 7.60
N VAL A 454 27.20 -7.26 8.77
CA VAL A 454 26.75 -8.49 9.42
C VAL A 454 25.43 -9.03 8.86
N CYS A 455 24.54 -8.16 8.41
CA CYS A 455 23.27 -8.57 7.78
C CYS A 455 23.50 -9.21 6.41
N LYS A 456 24.47 -8.70 5.64
CA LYS A 456 24.73 -9.15 4.27
C LYS A 456 24.97 -10.66 4.15
N PRO A 457 25.84 -11.31 4.95
CA PRO A 457 26.01 -12.76 4.91
C PRO A 457 24.73 -13.55 5.20
N TRP A 458 23.87 -13.06 6.10
CA TRP A 458 22.59 -13.73 6.37
C TRP A 458 21.67 -13.67 5.15
N LEU A 459 21.60 -12.50 4.49
CA LEU A 459 20.85 -12.34 3.25
C LEU A 459 21.40 -13.21 2.12
N GLU A 460 22.72 -13.23 1.94
CA GLU A 460 23.39 -14.03 0.92
C GLU A 460 23.22 -15.54 1.16
N ALA A 461 23.24 -15.98 2.42
CA ALA A 461 23.02 -17.38 2.78
C ALA A 461 21.60 -17.85 2.42
N TRP A 462 20.59 -17.03 2.71
CA TRP A 462 19.20 -17.33 2.33
C TRP A 462 18.99 -17.33 0.80
N LEU A 463 19.69 -16.43 0.11
CA LEU A 463 19.56 -16.20 -1.33
C LEU A 463 20.39 -17.19 -2.18
N GLY A 464 21.44 -17.79 -1.61
CA GLY A 464 22.33 -18.73 -2.29
C GLY A 464 21.60 -19.90 -2.97
N PRO A 465 20.74 -20.66 -2.25
CA PRO A 465 19.98 -21.76 -2.84
C PRO A 465 19.12 -21.35 -4.05
N LEU A 466 18.55 -20.14 -4.04
CA LEU A 466 17.77 -19.60 -5.15
C LEU A 466 18.64 -19.26 -6.36
N ALA A 467 19.82 -18.69 -6.12
CA ALA A 467 20.76 -18.34 -7.17
C ALA A 467 21.30 -19.58 -7.92
N GLU A 468 21.56 -20.67 -7.20
CA GLU A 468 22.04 -21.93 -7.76
C GLU A 468 20.98 -22.63 -8.63
N GLN A 469 19.71 -22.58 -8.24
CA GLN A 469 18.63 -23.21 -9.00
C GLN A 469 18.33 -22.48 -10.31
N GLY A 470 18.47 -21.15 -10.31
CA GLY A 470 18.30 -20.31 -11.48
C GLY A 470 16.87 -20.26 -12.05
N GLN A 471 15.89 -20.77 -11.32
CA GLN A 471 14.47 -20.75 -11.71
C GLN A 471 13.72 -19.66 -10.95
N GLY A 472 12.79 -18.99 -11.62
CA GLY A 472 11.98 -17.91 -11.05
C GLY A 472 12.59 -16.51 -11.18
N GLU A 473 11.90 -15.56 -10.58
CA GLU A 473 12.17 -14.12 -10.61
C GLU A 473 12.45 -13.62 -9.19
N ILE A 474 13.48 -12.78 -9.05
CA ILE A 474 13.77 -12.02 -7.85
C ILE A 474 13.33 -10.58 -8.09
N ARG A 475 12.48 -10.08 -7.19
CA ARG A 475 11.99 -8.70 -7.17
C ARG A 475 12.65 -7.95 -6.03
N ILE A 476 13.42 -6.92 -6.35
CA ILE A 476 14.09 -6.05 -5.39
C ILE A 476 13.29 -4.74 -5.32
N ASN A 477 12.78 -4.42 -4.14
CA ASN A 477 12.14 -3.15 -3.82
C ASN A 477 13.02 -2.41 -2.82
N THR A 478 13.31 -1.14 -3.06
CA THR A 478 14.04 -0.31 -2.10
C THR A 478 13.35 1.01 -1.86
N GLU A 479 13.51 1.55 -0.67
CA GLU A 479 13.02 2.85 -0.24
C GLU A 479 14.19 3.59 0.41
N LYS A 480 14.45 4.85 0.03
CA LYS A 480 15.49 5.68 0.65
C LYS A 480 14.97 6.40 1.89
N LYS A 481 15.85 6.63 2.87
CA LYS A 481 15.57 7.54 3.99
C LYS A 481 15.33 8.93 3.42
N LEU A 482 14.43 9.67 4.07
CA LEU A 482 14.11 11.04 3.67
C LEU A 482 15.25 11.99 4.03
N PRO A 483 15.75 12.79 3.08
CA PRO A 483 16.56 13.95 3.42
C PRO A 483 15.74 14.96 4.24
N PRO A 484 16.39 15.78 5.08
CA PRO A 484 15.74 16.90 5.76
C PRO A 484 14.93 17.78 4.79
N GLY A 485 13.66 18.02 5.12
CA GLY A 485 12.76 18.85 4.30
C GLY A 485 12.09 18.15 3.11
N VAL A 486 12.31 16.84 2.92
CA VAL A 486 11.60 16.01 1.94
C VAL A 486 10.53 15.20 2.66
N PHE A 487 9.31 15.13 2.11
CA PHE A 487 8.17 14.46 2.76
C PHE A 487 7.78 13.12 2.11
N LYS A 488 8.41 12.74 0.99
CA LYS A 488 8.12 11.51 0.25
C LYS A 488 9.38 10.70 -0.08
N PRO A 489 9.47 9.43 0.35
CA PRO A 489 10.67 8.63 0.18
C PRO A 489 10.80 8.14 -1.26
N SER A 490 12.01 8.21 -1.82
CA SER A 490 12.31 7.67 -3.14
C SER A 490 12.24 6.13 -3.10
N LYS A 491 11.44 5.55 -4.00
CA LYS A 491 11.25 4.09 -4.11
C LYS A 491 11.77 3.60 -5.45
N THR A 492 12.41 2.44 -5.46
CA THR A 492 12.80 1.78 -6.72
C THR A 492 12.41 0.31 -6.70
N ARG A 493 12.03 -0.22 -7.87
CA ARG A 493 11.73 -1.64 -8.08
C ARG A 493 12.56 -2.16 -9.23
N LYS A 494 13.14 -3.34 -9.06
CA LYS A 494 13.93 -4.04 -10.06
C LYS A 494 13.60 -5.52 -10.06
N SER A 495 13.45 -6.10 -11.25
CA SER A 495 13.21 -7.53 -11.44
C SER A 495 14.40 -8.17 -12.14
N LEU A 496 14.84 -9.33 -11.65
CA LEU A 496 15.98 -10.08 -12.15
C LEU A 496 15.65 -11.58 -12.15
N SER A 497 16.33 -12.37 -12.98
CA SER A 497 16.27 -13.83 -12.84
C SER A 497 17.01 -14.27 -11.57
N ALA A 498 16.58 -15.39 -10.99
CA ALA A 498 17.19 -15.93 -9.77
C ALA A 498 18.71 -16.18 -9.92
N ASN A 499 19.20 -16.61 -11.09
CA ASN A 499 20.65 -16.81 -11.28
C ASN A 499 21.48 -15.52 -11.47
N ALA A 500 20.85 -14.37 -11.70
CA ALA A 500 21.55 -13.14 -12.07
C ALA A 500 21.67 -12.12 -10.93
N PHE A 501 20.87 -12.24 -9.86
CA PHE A 501 20.77 -11.15 -8.89
C PHE A 501 22.00 -10.98 -8.00
N LEU A 502 22.67 -12.06 -7.54
CA LEU A 502 23.91 -11.94 -6.76
C LEU A 502 25.08 -11.37 -7.58
N GLN A 503 25.02 -11.55 -8.91
CA GLN A 503 26.01 -11.02 -9.85
C GLN A 503 25.69 -9.59 -10.30
N ASP A 504 24.53 -9.06 -9.90
CA ASP A 504 24.11 -7.74 -10.29
C ASP A 504 25.01 -6.67 -9.68
N LYS A 505 25.46 -5.71 -10.49
CA LYS A 505 26.35 -4.65 -10.04
C LYS A 505 25.75 -3.77 -8.95
N ALA A 506 24.41 -3.74 -8.81
CA ALA A 506 23.73 -3.00 -7.76
C ALA A 506 23.61 -3.80 -6.45
N TRP A 507 23.98 -5.08 -6.41
CA TRP A 507 23.90 -5.92 -5.20
C TRP A 507 24.68 -5.29 -4.04
N ALA A 508 25.94 -4.94 -4.27
CA ALA A 508 26.78 -4.28 -3.26
C ALA A 508 26.19 -2.95 -2.78
N ALA A 509 25.48 -2.22 -3.65
CA ALA A 509 24.86 -0.95 -3.29
C ALA A 509 23.71 -1.12 -2.29
N LEU A 510 23.02 -2.28 -2.25
CA LEU A 510 21.95 -2.52 -1.28
C LEU A 510 22.44 -2.53 0.17
N PHE A 511 23.74 -2.78 0.38
CA PHE A 511 24.40 -2.85 1.68
C PHE A 511 25.41 -1.72 1.90
N ASP A 512 25.35 -0.67 1.09
CA ASP A 512 26.16 0.53 1.24
C ASP A 512 25.37 1.56 2.06
N TYR A 513 25.84 1.84 3.28
CA TYR A 513 25.19 2.76 4.20
C TYR A 513 25.03 4.16 3.59
N GLU A 514 25.94 4.59 2.70
CA GLU A 514 25.86 5.88 2.02
C GLU A 514 24.71 5.96 1.00
N LYS A 515 24.19 4.83 0.52
CA LYS A 515 22.97 4.83 -0.32
C LYS A 515 21.74 5.26 0.44
N ASN A 516 21.82 5.26 1.77
CA ASN A 516 20.82 5.80 2.69
C ASN A 516 19.45 5.15 2.45
N TYR A 517 19.41 3.82 2.37
CA TYR A 517 18.15 3.09 2.28
C TYR A 517 17.43 3.09 3.64
N GLN A 518 16.12 3.31 3.62
CA GLN A 518 15.20 3.08 4.74
C GLN A 518 14.75 1.62 4.75
N SER A 519 14.48 1.04 3.58
CA SER A 519 14.12 -0.38 3.44
C SER A 519 14.68 -0.98 2.16
N VAL A 520 14.99 -2.27 2.23
CA VAL A 520 15.35 -3.14 1.11
C VAL A 520 14.56 -4.43 1.28
N LEU A 521 13.69 -4.75 0.33
CA LEU A 521 12.92 -6.00 0.30
C LEU A 521 13.23 -6.76 -0.98
N ILE A 522 13.67 -8.01 -0.82
CA ILE A 522 13.96 -8.94 -1.89
C ILE A 522 12.91 -10.05 -1.81
N SER A 523 12.15 -10.26 -2.88
CA SER A 523 11.07 -11.26 -2.93
C SER A 523 11.32 -12.25 -4.05
N PHE A 524 11.03 -13.53 -3.78
CA PHE A 524 11.15 -14.61 -4.74
C PHE A 524 9.79 -15.02 -5.30
N VAL A 525 9.72 -15.09 -6.62
CA VAL A 525 8.53 -15.48 -7.40
C VAL A 525 8.91 -16.69 -8.25
N PRO A 526 8.37 -17.88 -7.98
CA PRO A 526 8.62 -19.08 -8.79
C PRO A 526 8.18 -18.87 -10.24
N ARG A 527 8.80 -19.60 -11.18
CA ARG A 527 8.59 -19.44 -12.64
C ARG A 527 7.11 -19.55 -13.06
N ASP A 528 6.37 -20.43 -12.41
CA ASP A 528 4.99 -20.76 -12.75
C ASP A 528 3.98 -20.09 -11.81
N ARG A 529 4.40 -19.01 -11.13
CA ARG A 529 3.54 -18.26 -10.19
C ARG A 529 3.60 -16.76 -10.45
N GLU A 530 2.49 -16.08 -10.20
CA GLU A 530 2.39 -14.63 -10.34
C GLU A 530 2.84 -13.89 -9.06
N LEU A 531 2.74 -14.58 -7.91
CA LEU A 531 2.95 -14.04 -6.57
C LEU A 531 4.26 -14.50 -5.94
N ALA A 532 4.81 -13.64 -5.09
CA ALA A 532 5.99 -13.99 -4.30
C ALA A 532 5.61 -15.00 -3.22
N VAL A 533 6.40 -16.05 -3.09
CA VAL A 533 6.19 -17.10 -2.08
C VAL A 533 7.17 -17.00 -0.91
N ALA A 534 8.17 -16.13 -1.04
CA ALA A 534 9.17 -15.91 0.00
C ALA A 534 9.85 -14.57 -0.18
N GLY A 535 10.51 -14.09 0.86
CA GLY A 535 11.30 -12.87 0.80
C GLY A 535 12.22 -12.68 1.99
N ILE A 536 13.16 -11.77 1.82
CA ILE A 536 14.12 -11.37 2.84
C ILE A 536 14.38 -9.87 2.70
N GLY A 537 14.67 -9.19 3.79
CA GLY A 537 14.87 -7.75 3.73
C GLY A 537 15.50 -7.13 4.96
N LEU A 538 15.78 -5.85 4.79
CA LEU A 538 16.35 -4.94 5.77
C LEU A 538 15.43 -3.74 5.91
N GLN A 539 15.23 -3.29 7.14
CA GLN A 539 14.46 -2.10 7.39
C GLN A 539 14.96 -1.33 8.60
N TYR A 540 15.28 -0.05 8.41
CA TYR A 540 15.61 0.82 9.53
C TYR A 540 14.34 1.18 10.31
N GLY A 541 14.49 1.36 11.62
CA GLY A 541 13.55 2.15 12.40
C GLY A 541 13.43 3.53 11.77
N HIS A 542 12.21 4.07 11.70
CA HIS A 542 12.01 5.42 11.15
C HIS A 542 12.85 6.44 11.91
N GLU A 543 13.74 7.14 11.20
CA GLU A 543 14.35 8.36 11.72
C GLU A 543 13.30 9.48 11.69
N GLU A 544 13.15 10.20 12.80
CA GLU A 544 12.13 11.24 13.03
C GLU A 544 12.19 12.46 12.06
N ALA A 545 13.01 12.42 11.01
CA ALA A 545 13.15 13.48 10.01
C ALA A 545 11.82 13.86 9.29
N TYR A 546 10.78 13.03 9.44
CA TYR A 546 9.43 13.25 8.90
C TYR A 546 8.65 14.43 9.50
N PHE A 547 9.03 14.96 10.67
CA PHE A 547 8.21 15.96 11.36
C PHE A 547 9.05 17.11 11.95
N PRO A 548 8.45 18.30 12.20
CA PRO A 548 9.15 19.50 12.68
C PRO A 548 9.77 19.39 14.09
N ASP A 549 9.92 18.19 14.64
CA ASP A 549 10.54 17.92 15.94
C ASP A 549 12.07 18.16 15.95
N TYR A 550 12.62 18.74 14.87
CA TYR A 550 13.94 19.42 14.85
C TYR A 550 14.12 20.46 15.99
N LEU A 551 13.06 20.77 16.74
CA LEU A 551 13.07 21.66 17.91
C LEU A 551 13.34 20.94 19.25
N SER A 552 13.39 19.61 19.31
CA SER A 552 13.70 18.87 20.54
C SER A 552 15.06 18.15 20.41
N PRO A 553 16.09 18.54 21.16
CA PRO A 553 17.35 17.81 21.21
C PRO A 553 17.13 16.33 21.55
N GLY A 554 17.99 15.42 21.07
CA GLY A 554 17.88 13.98 21.36
C GLY A 554 17.79 13.62 22.86
N SER A 555 18.21 14.52 23.75
CA SER A 555 18.03 14.39 25.21
C SER A 555 16.58 14.54 25.69
N VAL A 556 15.75 15.32 25.01
CA VAL A 556 14.30 15.45 25.31
C VAL A 556 13.59 14.17 24.93
N HIS A 557 13.90 13.60 23.76
CA HIS A 557 13.35 12.33 23.32
C HIS A 557 13.73 11.19 24.28
N ALA A 558 15.01 11.11 24.65
CA ALA A 558 15.53 10.16 25.63
C ALA A 558 14.80 10.25 26.98
N ALA A 559 14.60 11.46 27.49
CA ALA A 559 13.90 11.70 28.75
C ALA A 559 12.42 11.32 28.67
N GLN A 560 11.75 11.63 27.55
CA GLN A 560 10.34 11.26 27.34
C GLN A 560 10.15 9.75 27.22
N MET A 561 11.04 9.05 26.50
CA MET A 561 11.02 7.59 26.42
C MET A 561 11.27 6.97 27.80
N ALA A 562 12.27 7.43 28.53
CA ALA A 562 12.54 6.97 29.89
C ALA A 562 11.36 7.19 30.83
N ARG A 563 10.70 8.36 30.76
CA ARG A 563 9.48 8.65 31.54
C ARG A 563 8.33 7.72 31.17
N THR A 564 8.14 7.46 29.88
CA THR A 564 7.14 6.51 29.38
C THR A 564 7.38 5.11 29.95
N LEU A 565 8.59 4.58 29.77
CA LEU A 565 8.98 3.28 30.31
C LEU A 565 8.81 3.26 31.83
N SER A 566 9.12 4.36 32.50
CA SER A 566 8.98 4.44 33.95
C SER A 566 7.54 4.29 34.43
N VAL A 567 6.60 4.93 33.73
CA VAL A 567 5.17 4.80 34.00
C VAL A 567 4.69 3.39 33.67
N MET A 568 5.03 2.86 32.48
CA MET A 568 4.61 1.52 32.06
C MET A 568 5.12 0.44 33.01
N ARG A 569 6.35 0.56 33.51
CA ARG A 569 7.01 -0.49 34.28
C ARG A 569 6.89 -0.30 35.79
N GLY A 570 6.39 0.85 36.24
CA GLY A 570 6.32 1.19 37.66
C GLY A 570 7.70 1.32 38.32
N ARG A 571 8.77 1.59 37.56
CA ARG A 571 10.16 1.72 38.05
C ARG A 571 10.92 2.77 37.25
N PRO A 572 11.92 3.47 37.79
CA PRO A 572 12.62 4.53 37.05
C PRO A 572 13.49 3.98 35.92
N PHE A 573 13.55 4.70 34.81
CA PHE A 573 14.51 4.51 33.71
C PHE A 573 15.32 5.80 33.50
N SER A 574 16.59 5.66 33.15
CA SER A 574 17.41 6.79 32.68
C SER A 574 17.14 7.05 31.20
N GLY A 575 17.20 8.31 30.77
CA GLY A 575 17.24 8.64 29.35
C GLY A 575 18.50 8.07 28.70
N GLU A 576 18.33 7.35 27.59
CA GLU A 576 19.44 6.86 26.77
C GLU A 576 19.57 7.72 25.51
N THR A 577 20.79 8.00 25.06
CA THR A 577 21.00 8.68 23.78
C THR A 577 20.22 7.97 22.69
N TYR A 578 19.39 8.72 21.96
CA TYR A 578 18.61 8.16 20.87
C TYR A 578 19.52 7.42 19.89
N SER A 579 19.16 6.17 19.59
CA SER A 579 19.85 5.32 18.64
C SER A 579 18.79 4.54 17.87
N GLY A 580 18.96 4.50 16.55
CA GLY A 580 18.08 3.78 15.63
C GLY A 580 18.27 2.27 15.72
N THR A 581 17.37 1.55 15.07
CA THR A 581 17.43 0.09 14.94
C THR A 581 17.44 -0.31 13.47
N LEU A 582 18.04 -1.46 13.16
CA LEU A 582 17.89 -2.14 11.87
C LEU A 582 17.22 -3.48 12.09
N HIS A 583 16.18 -3.75 11.31
CA HIS A 583 15.36 -4.95 11.36
C HIS A 583 15.75 -5.77 10.14
N ALA A 584 16.36 -6.91 10.38
CA ALA A 584 16.63 -7.89 9.33
C ALA A 584 15.62 -9.02 9.48
N PHE A 585 14.98 -9.40 8.38
CA PHE A 585 13.87 -10.34 8.41
C PHE A 585 13.84 -11.20 7.17
N GLU A 586 13.33 -12.41 7.32
CA GLU A 586 13.02 -13.35 6.25
C GLU A 586 11.63 -13.93 6.47
N TRP A 587 10.97 -14.31 5.39
CA TRP A 587 9.70 -14.99 5.43
C TRP A 587 9.56 -15.97 4.27
N VAL A 588 8.83 -17.05 4.52
CA VAL A 588 8.50 -18.10 3.55
C VAL A 588 7.05 -18.47 3.75
N THR A 589 6.32 -18.63 2.65
CA THR A 589 4.98 -19.23 2.69
C THR A 589 5.09 -20.61 3.30
N ASN A 590 4.40 -20.86 4.41
CA ASN A 590 4.52 -22.09 5.18
C ASN A 590 3.80 -23.24 4.46
N ASP A 591 4.41 -23.70 3.38
CA ASP A 591 3.95 -24.74 2.48
C ASP A 591 5.14 -25.58 1.99
N ALA A 592 4.93 -26.89 1.89
CA ALA A 592 5.99 -27.84 1.57
C ALA A 592 6.65 -27.55 0.20
N GLU A 593 5.89 -27.14 -0.81
CA GLU A 593 6.44 -26.85 -2.15
C GLU A 593 7.31 -25.59 -2.12
N CYS A 594 6.95 -24.61 -1.28
CA CYS A 594 7.73 -23.39 -1.11
C CYS A 594 9.06 -23.69 -0.42
N TYR A 595 9.02 -24.52 0.63
CA TYR A 595 10.22 -25.01 1.32
C TYR A 595 11.13 -25.84 0.42
N GLU A 596 10.56 -26.74 -0.37
CA GLU A 596 11.31 -27.53 -1.36
C GLU A 596 11.98 -26.63 -2.40
N SER A 597 11.25 -25.65 -2.94
CA SER A 597 11.78 -24.67 -3.89
C SER A 597 12.93 -23.85 -3.29
N LEU A 598 12.92 -23.60 -1.99
CA LEU A 598 13.95 -22.83 -1.31
C LEU A 598 15.07 -23.69 -0.72
N LYS A 599 14.92 -25.03 -0.74
CA LYS A 599 15.76 -25.98 0.00
C LYS A 599 15.93 -25.58 1.46
N THR A 600 14.83 -25.20 2.11
CA THR A 600 14.80 -24.75 3.50
C THR A 600 13.60 -25.34 4.22
N SER A 601 13.49 -25.09 5.52
CA SER A 601 12.35 -25.44 6.35
C SER A 601 12.18 -24.39 7.44
N ALA A 602 11.04 -24.39 8.15
CA ALA A 602 10.89 -23.53 9.31
C ALA A 602 11.97 -23.77 10.38
N SER A 603 12.43 -25.02 10.52
CA SER A 603 13.53 -25.37 11.42
C SER A 603 14.87 -24.80 10.93
N ASP A 604 15.15 -24.85 9.63
CA ASP A 604 16.39 -24.29 9.07
C ASP A 604 16.41 -22.76 9.22
N MET A 605 15.26 -22.11 9.04
CA MET A 605 15.10 -20.67 9.33
C MET A 605 15.39 -20.35 10.80
N ALA A 606 14.87 -21.15 11.73
CA ALA A 606 15.15 -20.97 13.16
C ALA A 606 16.64 -21.16 13.49
N GLN A 607 17.30 -22.16 12.89
CA GLN A 607 18.74 -22.37 13.04
C GLN A 607 19.57 -21.23 12.42
N GLY A 608 19.15 -20.71 11.26
CA GLY A 608 19.76 -19.53 10.63
C GLY A 608 19.65 -18.30 11.53
N LEU A 609 18.49 -18.10 12.16
CA LEU A 609 18.29 -17.05 13.15
C LEU A 609 19.16 -17.27 14.40
N ASP A 610 19.31 -18.50 14.89
CA ASP A 610 20.17 -18.81 16.05
C ASP A 610 21.63 -18.47 15.76
N TRP A 611 22.14 -18.88 14.59
CA TRP A 611 23.48 -18.52 14.15
C TRP A 611 23.65 -17.00 14.06
N PHE A 612 22.68 -16.31 13.45
CA PHE A 612 22.71 -14.86 13.30
C PHE A 612 22.65 -14.14 14.65
N ALA A 613 21.75 -14.54 15.54
CA ALA A 613 21.55 -13.92 16.84
C ALA A 613 22.75 -14.14 17.77
N ALA A 614 23.29 -15.36 17.81
CA ALA A 614 24.48 -15.68 18.59
C ALA A 614 25.70 -14.84 18.15
N GLY A 615 25.85 -14.58 16.85
CA GLY A 615 26.97 -13.80 16.31
C GLY A 615 26.82 -12.28 16.48
N ASN A 616 25.60 -11.77 16.52
CA ASN A 616 25.33 -10.32 16.34
C ASN A 616 24.62 -9.64 17.53
N ALA A 617 24.30 -10.39 18.59
CA ALA A 617 23.71 -9.87 19.82
C ALA A 617 22.51 -8.90 19.59
N PRO A 618 21.42 -9.37 18.95
CA PRO A 618 20.26 -8.53 18.68
C PRO A 618 19.62 -8.04 19.97
N LEU A 619 18.94 -6.88 19.89
CA LEU A 619 18.10 -6.38 20.97
C LEU A 619 16.98 -7.37 21.27
N GLN A 620 16.35 -7.85 20.20
CA GLN A 620 15.38 -8.94 20.19
C GLN A 620 15.45 -9.66 18.85
N ALA A 621 15.24 -10.96 18.83
CA ALA A 621 14.96 -11.71 17.62
C ALA A 621 13.89 -12.77 17.90
N TRP A 622 13.18 -13.22 16.87
CA TRP A 622 12.21 -14.28 17.01
C TRP A 622 12.03 -15.03 15.69
N ASN A 623 11.75 -16.33 15.81
CA ASN A 623 11.24 -17.15 14.73
C ASN A 623 9.80 -17.53 15.08
N ASN A 624 8.90 -17.34 14.14
CA ASN A 624 7.49 -17.67 14.33
C ASN A 624 6.87 -18.20 13.06
N GLN A 625 5.82 -18.99 13.22
CA GLN A 625 4.91 -19.32 12.14
C GLN A 625 3.56 -18.64 12.40
N CYS A 626 3.13 -17.77 11.50
CA CYS A 626 1.94 -16.95 11.64
C CYS A 626 1.14 -16.84 10.35
N THR A 627 -0.11 -16.40 10.43
CA THR A 627 -1.01 -16.22 9.28
C THR A 627 -0.74 -14.95 8.47
N TRP A 628 0.18 -14.10 8.90
CA TRP A 628 0.46 -12.80 8.30
C TRP A 628 1.91 -12.72 7.85
N VAL A 629 2.15 -12.01 6.75
CA VAL A 629 3.50 -11.55 6.40
C VAL A 629 3.75 -10.30 7.22
N PRO A 630 4.83 -10.22 8.01
CA PRO A 630 5.30 -8.96 8.54
C PRO A 630 5.55 -8.02 7.35
N MET A 631 4.67 -7.04 7.17
CA MET A 631 4.75 -6.09 6.06
C MET A 631 5.90 -5.11 6.31
N PHE A 632 7.13 -5.58 6.20
CA PHE A 632 8.34 -4.75 6.20
C PHE A 632 8.62 -4.17 4.80
N ASP A 633 7.57 -3.96 3.99
CA ASP A 633 7.69 -3.59 2.57
C ASP A 633 7.69 -2.08 2.32
N GLN A 634 7.21 -1.28 3.28
CA GLN A 634 7.28 0.19 3.22
C GLN A 634 7.43 0.78 4.60
N ALA A 635 8.33 1.74 4.75
CA ALA A 635 8.61 2.38 6.03
C ALA A 635 7.33 2.77 6.79
N LYS A 636 6.31 3.32 6.13
CA LYS A 636 5.07 3.80 6.78
C LYS A 636 4.21 2.72 7.45
N HIS A 637 4.34 1.44 7.09
CA HIS A 637 3.48 0.34 7.55
C HIS A 637 4.05 -0.45 8.74
N ILE A 638 5.27 -0.13 9.20
CA ILE A 638 5.96 -0.84 10.31
C ILE A 638 6.13 0.10 11.50
N LYS A 639 5.03 0.42 12.18
CA LYS A 639 5.13 1.19 13.43
C LYS A 639 4.79 0.34 14.67
N GLY A 640 4.28 -0.88 14.48
CA GLY A 640 4.03 -1.86 15.53
C GLY A 640 4.02 -3.29 14.97
N THR A 641 4.31 -4.27 15.82
CA THR A 641 3.87 -5.66 15.55
C THR A 641 2.37 -5.77 15.83
N LEU A 642 1.69 -6.79 15.29
CA LEU A 642 0.28 -7.05 15.67
C LEU A 642 0.14 -7.16 17.19
N TYR A 643 1.12 -7.78 17.85
CA TYR A 643 1.16 -7.89 19.31
C TYR A 643 1.20 -6.52 20.01
N GLU A 644 2.00 -5.58 19.52
CA GLU A 644 2.06 -4.20 20.02
C GLU A 644 0.79 -3.41 19.69
N ASP A 645 0.19 -3.61 18.52
CA ASP A 645 -1.04 -2.90 18.10
C ASP A 645 -2.26 -3.32 18.91
N HIS A 646 -2.27 -4.56 19.41
CA HIS A 646 -3.28 -5.05 20.33
C HIS A 646 -3.03 -4.68 21.80
N SER A 647 -1.89 -4.09 22.16
CA SER A 647 -1.58 -3.65 23.53
C SER A 647 -2.29 -2.33 23.88
N VAL A 648 -3.44 -2.42 24.55
CA VAL A 648 -4.35 -1.27 24.74
C VAL A 648 -3.85 -0.21 25.72
N LEU A 649 -3.06 -0.59 26.71
CA LEU A 649 -2.57 0.37 27.72
C LEU A 649 -1.59 1.40 27.15
N ASN A 650 -0.88 1.05 26.06
CA ASN A 650 -0.02 1.98 25.32
C ASN A 650 -0.81 3.11 24.64
N TRP A 651 -2.12 2.95 24.47
CA TRP A 651 -2.97 3.86 23.71
C TRP A 651 -3.59 4.95 24.59
N PHE A 652 -4.13 4.59 25.76
CA PHE A 652 -4.96 5.51 26.57
C PHE A 652 -4.21 6.41 27.54
N ARG A 653 -2.96 6.10 27.85
CA ARG A 653 -2.19 6.87 28.83
C ARG A 653 -0.91 7.44 28.26
N GLY A 654 -0.92 7.81 26.98
CA GLY A 654 0.16 8.58 26.38
C GLY A 654 0.70 9.58 27.39
N VAL A 655 1.89 9.31 27.92
CA VAL A 655 2.56 10.23 28.84
C VAL A 655 3.01 11.36 27.93
N GLU A 656 2.09 12.31 27.72
CA GLU A 656 2.01 13.36 26.68
C GLU A 656 1.45 12.91 25.32
N GLY A 657 0.16 13.22 25.09
CA GLY A 657 -0.53 13.25 23.79
C GLY A 657 -0.46 11.95 22.98
N GLY A 658 -1.54 11.16 22.97
CA GLY A 658 -1.64 9.80 22.38
C GLY A 658 -1.06 9.57 20.97
N GLY A 659 -0.76 10.60 20.19
CA GLY A 659 -0.03 10.49 18.92
C GLY A 659 1.50 10.30 19.02
N ALA A 660 2.11 10.53 20.18
CA ALA A 660 3.58 10.54 20.34
C ALA A 660 4.19 9.13 20.50
N LEU A 661 3.50 8.18 21.15
CA LEU A 661 4.04 6.83 21.39
C LEU A 661 4.13 5.97 20.14
N TYR A 662 3.14 6.07 19.24
CA TYR A 662 3.12 5.36 17.96
C TYR A 662 4.36 5.65 17.09
N ARG A 663 5.05 6.77 17.34
CA ARG A 663 6.21 7.21 16.56
C ARG A 663 7.55 6.77 17.13
N ARG A 664 7.58 6.19 18.35
CA ARG A 664 8.81 6.03 19.15
C ARG A 664 9.15 4.58 19.53
N ARG A 665 8.38 3.60 19.06
CA ARG A 665 8.52 2.16 19.35
C ARG A 665 9.72 1.47 18.67
N MET A 666 10.51 2.20 17.90
CA MET A 666 11.60 1.64 17.08
C MET A 666 12.99 2.13 17.53
N SER A 667 13.10 2.77 18.70
CA SER A 667 14.39 3.15 19.29
C SER A 667 15.05 1.96 19.99
N VAL A 668 16.37 2.01 20.14
CA VAL A 668 17.12 1.03 20.95
C VAL A 668 16.58 0.95 22.38
N GLN A 669 16.26 2.10 22.98
CA GLN A 669 15.76 2.15 24.36
C GLN A 669 14.41 1.42 24.50
N TRP A 670 13.49 1.55 23.53
CA TRP A 670 12.24 0.78 23.53
C TRP A 670 12.52 -0.70 23.32
N CYS A 671 13.25 -1.06 22.27
CA CYS A 671 13.52 -2.45 21.91
C CYS A 671 14.38 -3.19 22.96
N SER A 672 15.06 -2.49 23.86
CA SER A 672 15.80 -3.12 24.96
C SER A 672 14.97 -3.32 26.22
N ASN A 673 13.75 -2.78 26.28
CA ASN A 673 12.94 -2.73 27.51
C ASN A 673 11.48 -3.16 27.32
N VAL A 674 11.03 -3.37 26.09
CA VAL A 674 9.66 -3.80 25.77
C VAL A 674 9.71 -4.94 24.75
N LEU A 675 9.15 -6.10 25.12
CA LEU A 675 8.97 -7.23 24.21
C LEU A 675 8.05 -6.82 23.06
N ARG A 676 8.54 -6.96 21.83
CA ARG A 676 7.80 -6.56 20.64
C ARG A 676 6.96 -7.69 20.05
N MET A 677 7.36 -8.94 20.24
CA MET A 677 6.65 -10.09 19.70
C MET A 677 6.77 -11.25 20.68
N LEU A 678 5.69 -12.00 20.87
CA LEU A 678 5.72 -13.30 21.52
C LEU A 678 5.82 -14.39 20.45
N ALA A 679 6.80 -15.27 20.58
CA ALA A 679 6.96 -16.43 19.71
C ALA A 679 7.47 -17.64 20.50
N PRO A 680 7.29 -18.87 20.00
CA PRO A 680 7.84 -20.07 20.64
C PRO A 680 9.37 -20.05 20.74
N HIS A 681 10.04 -19.32 19.85
CA HIS A 681 11.50 -19.26 19.78
C HIS A 681 11.96 -17.81 19.63
N MET A 682 12.68 -17.31 20.64
CA MET A 682 13.08 -15.91 20.74
C MET A 682 14.53 -15.75 21.23
N TRP A 683 15.12 -14.61 20.93
CA TRP A 683 16.36 -14.12 21.52
C TRP A 683 16.08 -12.77 22.15
N LEU A 684 16.47 -12.60 23.42
CA LEU A 684 16.23 -11.39 24.19
C LEU A 684 17.57 -10.85 24.70
N CYS A 685 17.75 -9.52 24.61
CA CYS A 685 18.89 -8.89 25.24
C CYS A 685 18.81 -8.96 26.76
N ARG A 686 19.97 -8.80 27.42
CA ARG A 686 20.10 -8.82 28.88
C ARG A 686 19.12 -7.87 29.58
N ASN A 687 18.92 -6.67 29.05
CA ASN A 687 18.01 -5.68 29.65
C ASN A 687 16.57 -6.18 29.77
N LEU A 688 16.09 -7.06 28.89
CA LEU A 688 14.77 -7.68 28.99
C LEU A 688 14.77 -8.81 30.01
N ILE A 689 15.73 -9.73 29.91
CA ILE A 689 15.81 -10.93 30.75
C ILE A 689 15.97 -10.58 32.22
N ASP A 690 16.76 -9.55 32.55
CA ASP A 690 16.97 -9.12 33.93
C ASP A 690 15.69 -8.58 34.61
N GLN A 691 14.60 -8.37 33.86
CA GLN A 691 13.29 -7.95 34.39
C GLN A 691 12.34 -9.12 34.66
N VAL A 692 12.67 -10.31 34.16
CA VAL A 692 11.81 -11.49 34.21
C VAL A 692 12.24 -12.39 35.37
N ASP A 693 11.27 -13.03 36.05
CA ASP A 693 11.60 -14.12 36.96
C ASP A 693 12.15 -15.31 36.17
N ARG A 694 13.48 -15.46 36.19
CA ARG A 694 14.18 -16.53 35.48
C ARG A 694 13.70 -17.92 35.90
N THR A 695 13.37 -18.12 37.17
CA THR A 695 12.88 -19.42 37.65
C THR A 695 11.50 -19.73 37.07
N GLY A 696 10.61 -18.73 37.04
CA GLY A 696 9.30 -18.83 36.39
C GLY A 696 9.40 -19.11 34.90
N LEU A 697 10.29 -18.39 34.20
CA LEU A 697 10.52 -18.58 32.76
C LEU A 697 11.10 -19.96 32.43
N GLU A 698 12.07 -20.45 33.20
CA GLU A 698 12.71 -21.76 32.95
C GLU A 698 11.77 -22.97 33.15
N ARG A 699 10.63 -22.77 33.83
CA ARG A 699 9.56 -23.80 33.94
C ARG A 699 8.84 -24.03 32.62
N VAL A 700 8.68 -22.99 31.80
CA VAL A 700 7.89 -23.02 30.56
C VAL A 700 8.75 -22.95 29.31
N ALA A 701 10.00 -22.48 29.43
CA ALA A 701 10.96 -22.34 28.35
C ALA A 701 12.35 -22.90 28.74
N GLN A 702 13.11 -23.31 27.73
CA GLN A 702 14.55 -23.49 27.84
C GLN A 702 15.23 -22.13 27.61
N VAL A 703 16.13 -21.76 28.52
CA VAL A 703 16.86 -20.48 28.46
C VAL A 703 18.36 -20.76 28.42
N SER A 704 19.04 -20.25 27.39
CA SER A 704 20.49 -20.34 27.20
C SER A 704 21.07 -18.96 26.90
N GLU A 705 22.26 -18.67 27.39
CA GLU A 705 22.96 -17.41 27.13
C GLU A 705 24.11 -17.63 26.15
N THR A 706 24.24 -16.75 25.15
CA THR A 706 25.40 -16.70 24.24
C THR A 706 25.72 -15.24 23.95
N ASN A 707 26.97 -14.82 24.13
CA ASN A 707 27.43 -13.45 23.85
C ASN A 707 26.56 -12.33 24.47
N GLY A 708 26.00 -12.56 25.66
CA GLY A 708 25.18 -11.57 26.37
C GLY A 708 23.74 -11.41 25.88
N VAL A 709 23.30 -12.26 24.94
CA VAL A 709 21.90 -12.43 24.55
C VAL A 709 21.40 -13.81 24.96
N PHE A 710 20.09 -13.91 25.20
CA PHE A 710 19.46 -15.09 25.77
C PHE A 710 18.48 -15.68 24.79
N GLN A 711 18.73 -16.91 24.38
CA GLN A 711 17.78 -17.72 23.65
C GLN A 711 16.71 -18.22 24.62
N VAL A 712 15.44 -18.09 24.23
CA VAL A 712 14.26 -18.54 24.96
C VAL A 712 13.44 -19.41 24.01
N ALA A 713 13.39 -20.71 24.27
CA ALA A 713 12.65 -21.68 23.45
C ALA A 713 11.56 -22.35 24.30
N LEU A 714 10.31 -22.27 23.86
CA LEU A 714 9.16 -22.87 24.52
C LEU A 714 9.36 -24.38 24.69
N ARG A 715 9.11 -24.90 25.89
CA ARG A 715 9.25 -26.33 26.16
C ARG A 715 8.13 -27.13 25.48
N PRO A 716 8.40 -28.36 25.02
CA PRO A 716 7.34 -29.25 24.55
C PRO A 716 6.25 -29.42 25.61
N GLY A 717 5.00 -29.23 25.21
CA GLY A 717 3.83 -29.37 26.09
C GLY A 717 3.42 -28.11 26.86
N CYS A 718 4.22 -27.04 26.83
CA CYS A 718 3.83 -25.74 27.36
C CYS A 718 3.10 -24.91 26.28
N SER A 719 2.18 -24.04 26.69
CA SER A 719 1.44 -23.15 25.78
C SER A 719 2.09 -21.77 25.66
N LEU A 720 1.73 -21.03 24.61
CA LEU A 720 2.10 -19.62 24.50
C LEU A 720 1.47 -18.76 25.62
N GLU A 721 0.36 -19.16 26.25
CA GLU A 721 -0.22 -18.43 27.41
C GLU A 721 0.75 -18.49 28.57
N GLU A 722 1.26 -19.68 28.86
CA GLU A 722 2.18 -19.90 29.97
C GLU A 722 3.48 -19.11 29.76
N LEU A 723 3.98 -19.08 28.52
CA LEU A 723 5.14 -18.25 28.15
C LEU A 723 4.85 -16.75 28.27
N GLU A 724 3.69 -16.28 27.79
CA GLU A 724 3.29 -14.89 27.91
C GLU A 724 3.22 -14.45 29.37
N LEU A 725 2.60 -15.27 30.23
CA LEU A 725 2.51 -15.00 31.67
C LEU A 725 3.89 -14.95 32.32
N ALA A 726 4.82 -15.83 31.93
CA ALA A 726 6.19 -15.78 32.42
C ALA A 726 6.93 -14.49 31.97
N LEU A 727 6.59 -13.94 30.80
CA LEU A 727 7.21 -12.74 30.23
C LEU A 727 6.47 -11.44 30.59
N LEU A 728 5.41 -11.49 31.39
CA LEU A 728 4.56 -10.35 31.79
C LEU A 728 5.34 -9.06 32.13
N PRO A 729 6.46 -9.10 32.88
CA PRO A 729 7.20 -7.89 33.25
C PRO A 729 7.76 -7.07 32.07
N ILE A 730 8.01 -7.72 30.93
CA ILE A 730 8.58 -7.08 29.73
C ILE A 730 7.55 -6.82 28.62
N LEU A 731 6.29 -7.20 28.82
CA LEU A 731 5.24 -7.00 27.82
C LEU A 731 4.85 -5.52 27.67
N PRO A 732 4.26 -5.08 26.54
CA PRO A 732 3.89 -3.67 26.32
C PRO A 732 2.65 -3.21 27.13
N VAL A 733 2.66 -3.39 28.46
CA VAL A 733 1.54 -3.16 29.40
C VAL A 733 1.99 -2.47 30.69
N GLU A 734 1.06 -1.81 31.40
CA GLU A 734 1.30 -1.23 32.73
C GLU A 734 1.33 -2.36 33.78
N SER A 735 2.53 -2.71 34.30
CA SER A 735 2.76 -3.86 35.18
C SER A 735 1.92 -3.84 36.46
N ALA A 736 1.59 -2.64 36.97
CA ALA A 736 0.85 -2.44 38.22
C ALA A 736 -0.66 -2.76 38.14
N ARG A 737 -1.20 -3.10 36.96
CA ARG A 737 -2.67 -3.16 36.72
C ARG A 737 -3.20 -4.49 36.20
N ILE A 738 -2.33 -5.49 36.04
CA ILE A 738 -2.76 -6.83 35.64
C ILE A 738 -2.93 -7.67 36.89
N SER A 739 -4.17 -7.80 37.34
CA SER A 739 -4.57 -8.89 38.24
C SER A 739 -5.02 -10.05 37.38
N VAL A 740 -4.15 -11.05 37.18
CA VAL A 740 -4.59 -12.34 36.64
C VAL A 740 -5.19 -13.10 37.82
N VAL A 741 -6.52 -13.31 37.80
CA VAL A 741 -7.21 -14.19 38.76
C VAL A 741 -7.17 -15.62 38.24
#